data_AF-A0A3R9HRR4-F1
#
_entry.id   AF-A0A3R9HRR4-F1
#
_cell.length_a   1.000
_cell.length_b   1.000
_cell.length_c   1.000
_cell.angle_alpha   90.00
_cell.angle_beta   90.00
_cell.angle_gamma   90.00
#
_symmetry.space_group_name_H-M   'P 1'
#
loop_
_entity.id
_entity.type
_entity.pdbx_description
1 polymer ?
#
loop_
_entity_poly.entity_id
_entity_poly.type
_entity_poly.pdbx_seq_one_letter_code
_entity_poly.pdbx_strand_id
1 'polypeptide(L)'
;MVRFNPNISYSDEASKIFREYRELKDKQEKEEKNRLSEVIAYATLKLDNLTEDMNERVKEFYKDNKDKLCYSGEIITRGYCSQYLSGRRGEFFLTEDLINFLQLNPEHKVKVMAIYEGFAIIEVYSKAYIVPEELLAIVEQTEDVAIGNELVVKADNQLVLKDQLEDAKKLIEKVSKFEDEAFAGQLAAINNLKAEMEAKITAMYEMQAKMMAELQEKIKLYEHELLIMRSDLTAFEYRNGLTVNFMNIHKGTNAPTQQPIIIHQKLIYLDEDLPRLKDLYDEHAGSLEVAIKHSPALLEHICPTSKGITFLKMRNSAGSFELNNTVMEFVRDTMPNEVGVLVRNGENTWLTWLDSEDISLSEDSFTSKSSDEKTSLSLVQSRYYLFNLIMGLIERNEILQLDHVPINMFSDPGIIWSNADSQIADSTYVELAKIIPVLNKYSKTDDPIYVLNSFTDSATYAGRYGRGTTKRGRGDNALTDNTSVDEGLNKIKGIDYFSDFTYRFYVGGEKYVWHWDTDKSKISPSLYIEDDEFINLKFINSNLINYYIHTKRIGKVSNSGRYVDYSHMLPILFGMKKALEEQEKVDRLHIVAQDYDLNLLTSFKILHDVRVVTPHQAKRYSKWISGLSDEDKSYYKQLLLINELENVIRKPKVYAAVSKPVFLDSEERRERKTTEYAMFAISEANGYTGTIFDETKGKRGKYVSFAYDEVKLGYSYWHGESRIKTFSSQDSFDKVMAKEMVYQNIIYRKSEKDCTMANIQECFGNREWFLVDFFDYKGNNKMIQEVENMNKE
;
A
#
# COMPACT_ATOMS: atom_id res chain seq x y z
N MET A 1 -45.16 19.74 -37.26
CA MET A 1 -43.74 19.35 -37.32
C MET A 1 -43.54 18.09 -36.49
N VAL A 2 -43.50 16.93 -37.13
CA VAL A 2 -43.14 15.66 -36.48
C VAL A 2 -41.62 15.67 -36.27
N ARG A 3 -41.14 15.39 -35.05
CA ARG A 3 -39.70 15.23 -34.77
C ARG A 3 -39.16 14.09 -35.66
N PHE A 4 -38.40 14.45 -36.68
CA PHE A 4 -37.70 13.51 -37.54
C PHE A 4 -36.43 13.06 -36.79
N ASN A 5 -36.51 11.95 -36.06
CA ASN A 5 -35.35 11.30 -35.46
C ASN A 5 -35.23 9.93 -36.12
N PRO A 6 -34.51 9.80 -37.25
CA PRO A 6 -34.33 8.51 -37.89
C PRO A 6 -33.50 7.61 -36.96
N ASN A 7 -34.10 6.50 -36.51
CA ASN A 7 -33.36 5.40 -35.89
C ASN A 7 -32.52 4.72 -36.99
N ILE A 8 -31.33 5.24 -37.23
CA ILE A 8 -30.33 4.61 -38.09
C ILE A 8 -29.80 3.39 -37.32
N SER A 9 -30.11 2.19 -37.79
CA SER A 9 -29.51 0.95 -37.31
C SER A 9 -28.17 0.77 -38.01
N TYR A 10 -27.08 1.09 -37.32
CA TYR A 10 -25.72 0.82 -37.78
C TYR A 10 -25.44 -0.70 -37.82
N SER A 11 -24.47 -1.15 -38.61
CA SER A 11 -23.89 -2.47 -38.41
C SER A 11 -23.13 -2.52 -37.07
N ASP A 12 -22.98 -3.71 -36.49
CA ASP A 12 -22.25 -3.88 -35.22
C ASP A 12 -20.79 -3.40 -35.34
N GLU A 13 -20.17 -3.57 -36.51
CA GLU A 13 -18.81 -3.11 -36.81
C GLU A 13 -18.73 -1.57 -36.88
N ALA A 14 -19.65 -0.91 -37.59
CA ALA A 14 -19.69 0.56 -37.64
C ALA A 14 -20.00 1.17 -36.27
N SER A 15 -20.91 0.56 -35.50
CA SER A 15 -21.22 0.98 -34.12
C SER A 15 -20.02 0.91 -33.21
N LYS A 16 -19.23 -0.17 -33.33
CA LYS A 16 -18.00 -0.36 -32.55
C LYS A 16 -16.96 0.70 -32.90
N ILE A 17 -16.73 0.97 -34.19
CA ILE A 17 -15.79 2.01 -34.66
C ILE A 17 -16.20 3.40 -34.17
N PHE A 18 -17.49 3.77 -34.26
CA PHE A 18 -17.98 5.06 -33.77
C PHE A 18 -17.91 5.21 -32.25
N ARG A 19 -18.09 4.10 -31.49
CA ARG A 19 -17.91 4.11 -30.03
C ARG A 19 -16.45 4.28 -29.67
N GLU A 20 -15.55 3.54 -30.31
CA GLU A 20 -14.10 3.66 -30.11
C GLU A 20 -13.60 5.07 -30.48
N TYR A 21 -14.12 5.68 -31.55
CA TYR A 21 -13.81 7.07 -31.91
C TYR A 21 -14.32 8.07 -30.86
N ARG A 22 -15.53 7.88 -30.32
CA ARG A 22 -16.05 8.75 -29.25
C ARG A 22 -15.22 8.64 -27.97
N GLU A 23 -14.85 7.42 -27.59
CA GLU A 23 -13.97 7.17 -26.44
C GLU A 23 -12.57 7.76 -26.64
N LEU A 24 -12.02 7.71 -27.86
CA LEU A 24 -10.75 8.35 -28.20
C LEU A 24 -10.85 9.87 -28.18
N LYS A 25 -11.95 10.45 -28.70
CA LYS A 25 -12.17 11.89 -28.66
C LYS A 25 -12.36 12.39 -27.23
N ASP A 26 -13.09 11.65 -26.40
CA ASP A 26 -13.24 11.95 -24.98
C ASP A 26 -11.90 11.82 -24.24
N LYS A 27 -11.04 10.85 -24.60
CA LYS A 27 -9.67 10.74 -24.09
C LYS A 27 -8.81 11.92 -24.54
N GLN A 28 -8.86 12.30 -25.82
CA GLN A 28 -8.10 13.41 -26.38
C GLN A 28 -8.52 14.75 -25.77
N GLU A 29 -9.82 15.00 -25.59
CA GLU A 29 -10.33 16.19 -24.88
C GLU A 29 -9.92 16.20 -23.39
N LYS A 30 -9.75 15.02 -22.77
CA LYS A 30 -9.27 14.87 -21.39
C LYS A 30 -7.76 15.08 -21.29
N GLU A 31 -6.99 14.59 -22.27
CA GLU A 31 -5.55 14.80 -22.40
C GLU A 31 -5.22 16.26 -22.71
N GLU A 32 -5.98 16.93 -23.60
CA GLU A 32 -5.84 18.36 -23.87
C GLU A 32 -6.15 19.22 -22.64
N LYS A 33 -7.15 18.84 -21.82
CA LYS A 33 -7.42 19.50 -20.53
C LYS A 33 -6.33 19.29 -19.48
N ASN A 34 -5.57 18.20 -19.60
CA ASN A 34 -4.50 17.81 -18.69
C ASN A 34 -3.09 18.14 -19.24
N ARG A 35 -2.99 18.76 -20.42
CA ARG A 35 -1.71 19.12 -21.03
C ARG A 35 -0.91 20.00 -20.06
N LEU A 36 0.35 19.65 -19.80
CA LEU A 36 1.26 20.44 -18.98
C LEU A 36 1.86 21.60 -19.79
N SER A 37 2.24 22.69 -19.11
CA SER A 37 2.98 23.78 -19.74
C SER A 37 4.34 23.29 -20.22
N GLU A 38 4.78 23.77 -21.39
CA GLU A 38 6.11 23.48 -21.94
C GLU A 38 7.14 24.49 -21.42
N VAL A 39 8.40 24.08 -21.35
CA VAL A 39 9.51 24.94 -20.90
C VAL A 39 9.80 25.99 -21.97
N ILE A 40 9.86 27.28 -21.59
CA ILE A 40 10.11 28.39 -22.52
C ILE A 40 11.57 28.89 -22.51
N ALA A 41 12.31 28.60 -21.44
CA ALA A 41 13.73 28.94 -21.31
C ALA A 41 14.37 28.20 -20.13
N TYR A 42 15.71 28.23 -20.08
CA TYR A 42 16.49 27.83 -18.91
C TYR A 42 17.23 29.04 -18.34
N ALA A 43 17.22 29.21 -17.03
CA ALA A 43 17.83 30.37 -16.34
C ALA A 43 18.60 29.95 -15.08
N THR A 44 19.55 30.77 -14.64
CA THR A 44 20.19 30.66 -13.32
C THR A 44 19.60 31.70 -12.36
N LEU A 45 19.70 31.45 -11.05
CA LEU A 45 19.14 32.35 -10.03
C LEU A 45 20.23 33.20 -9.37
N LYS A 46 20.05 34.53 -9.40
CA LYS A 46 20.93 35.52 -8.75
C LYS A 46 20.56 35.68 -7.28
N LEU A 47 20.88 34.69 -6.46
CA LEU A 47 20.48 34.65 -5.05
C LEU A 47 21.15 35.76 -4.20
N ASP A 48 22.22 36.38 -4.68
CA ASP A 48 22.84 37.55 -4.03
C ASP A 48 21.93 38.79 -4.03
N ASN A 49 20.89 38.82 -4.87
CA ASN A 49 19.94 39.93 -4.99
C ASN A 49 18.68 39.75 -4.12
N LEU A 50 18.63 38.75 -3.25
CA LEU A 50 17.46 38.49 -2.38
C LEU A 50 17.22 39.68 -1.43
N THR A 51 15.98 40.16 -1.38
CA THR A 51 15.54 41.18 -0.40
C THR A 51 14.41 40.64 0.47
N GLU A 52 14.29 41.14 1.70
CA GLU A 52 13.33 40.63 2.70
C GLU A 52 11.86 40.76 2.23
N ASP A 53 11.54 41.73 1.36
CA ASP A 53 10.19 42.01 0.86
C ASP A 53 9.71 41.09 -0.29
N MET A 54 10.61 40.31 -0.92
CA MET A 54 10.28 39.53 -2.12
C MET A 54 9.18 38.49 -1.90
N ASN A 55 9.17 37.82 -0.74
CA ASN A 55 8.14 36.83 -0.41
C ASN A 55 6.74 37.48 -0.31
N GLU A 56 6.66 38.70 0.23
CA GLU A 56 5.40 39.44 0.31
C GLU A 56 4.92 39.87 -1.08
N ARG A 57 5.83 40.38 -1.93
CA ARG A 57 5.54 40.73 -3.33
C ARG A 57 4.99 39.54 -4.12
N VAL A 58 5.57 38.34 -3.94
CA VAL A 58 5.10 37.12 -4.60
C VAL A 58 3.71 36.70 -4.12
N LYS A 59 3.42 36.82 -2.82
CA LYS A 59 2.09 36.53 -2.27
C LYS A 59 1.02 37.49 -2.81
N GLU A 60 1.36 38.77 -2.93
CA GLU A 60 0.46 39.78 -3.53
C GLU A 60 0.21 39.49 -5.00
N PHE A 61 1.27 39.24 -5.79
CA PHE A 61 1.16 38.85 -7.19
C PHE A 61 0.27 37.62 -7.40
N TYR A 62 0.47 36.55 -6.61
CA TYR A 62 -0.35 35.34 -6.73
C TYR A 62 -1.82 35.63 -6.42
N LYS A 63 -2.09 36.46 -5.39
CA LYS A 63 -3.45 36.81 -5.01
C LYS A 63 -4.17 37.59 -6.11
N ASP A 64 -3.49 38.53 -6.75
CA ASP A 64 -4.06 39.38 -7.80
C ASP A 64 -4.24 38.65 -9.13
N ASN A 65 -3.41 37.63 -9.40
CA ASN A 65 -3.40 36.89 -10.67
C ASN A 65 -3.87 35.43 -10.58
N LYS A 66 -4.42 34.99 -9.44
CA LYS A 66 -4.84 33.60 -9.21
C LYS A 66 -5.76 33.04 -10.29
N ASP A 67 -6.72 33.84 -10.75
CA ASP A 67 -7.70 33.42 -11.75
C ASP A 67 -7.02 33.14 -13.10
N LYS A 68 -6.05 33.98 -13.48
CA LYS A 68 -5.27 33.82 -14.71
C LYS A 68 -4.26 32.66 -14.64
N LEU A 69 -3.67 32.45 -13.46
CA LEU A 69 -2.69 31.40 -13.22
C LEU A 69 -3.31 30.00 -13.18
N CYS A 70 -4.51 29.85 -12.62
CA CYS A 70 -5.03 28.52 -12.27
C CYS A 70 -6.38 28.15 -12.89
N TYR A 71 -7.11 29.11 -13.47
CA TYR A 71 -8.46 28.86 -13.98
C TYR A 71 -8.63 29.23 -15.46
N SER A 72 -8.00 30.30 -15.96
CA SER A 72 -8.13 30.70 -17.37
C SER A 72 -7.23 29.91 -18.33
N GLY A 73 -6.08 29.43 -17.86
CA GLY A 73 -5.07 28.79 -18.71
C GLY A 73 -4.23 29.77 -19.54
N GLU A 74 -4.27 31.07 -19.23
CA GLU A 74 -3.61 32.14 -20.00
C GLU A 74 -2.10 32.22 -19.76
N ILE A 75 -1.62 31.90 -18.55
CA ILE A 75 -0.21 32.02 -18.16
C ILE A 75 0.47 30.64 -18.16
N ILE A 76 -0.17 29.66 -17.53
CA ILE A 76 0.23 28.25 -17.51
C ILE A 76 -1.03 27.39 -17.69
N THR A 77 -0.86 26.15 -18.16
CA THR A 77 -2.01 25.28 -18.36
C THR A 77 -2.69 24.94 -17.03
N ARG A 78 -4.00 24.68 -17.08
CA ARG A 78 -4.78 24.29 -15.90
C ARG A 78 -4.27 22.99 -15.27
N GLY A 79 -3.82 22.05 -16.10
CA GLY A 79 -3.15 20.83 -15.65
C GLY A 79 -1.91 21.17 -14.83
N TYR A 80 -1.04 22.04 -15.36
CA TYR A 80 0.20 22.46 -14.71
C TYR A 80 -0.03 23.18 -13.38
N CYS A 81 -0.94 24.18 -13.31
CA CYS A 81 -1.26 24.79 -12.01
C CYS A 81 -1.80 23.74 -11.04
N SER A 82 -2.72 22.86 -11.48
CA SER A 82 -3.34 21.91 -10.55
C SER A 82 -2.33 20.93 -9.94
N GLN A 83 -1.35 20.49 -10.73
CA GLN A 83 -0.32 19.52 -10.31
C GLN A 83 0.84 20.15 -9.52
N TYR A 84 1.34 21.32 -9.93
CA TYR A 84 2.61 21.85 -9.44
C TYR A 84 2.50 23.11 -8.56
N LEU A 85 1.41 23.88 -8.70
CA LEU A 85 1.24 25.18 -8.06
C LEU A 85 0.08 25.26 -7.06
N SER A 86 -1.01 24.50 -7.27
CA SER A 86 -2.24 24.56 -6.47
C SER A 86 -2.18 23.68 -5.21
N GLY A 87 -2.73 24.15 -4.08
CA GLY A 87 -2.79 23.40 -2.82
C GLY A 87 -1.79 23.84 -1.73
N ARG A 88 -0.93 24.82 -2.01
CA ARG A 88 0.04 25.34 -1.04
C ARG A 88 -0.60 26.27 0.00
N ARG A 89 -0.24 26.11 1.28
CA ARG A 89 -0.64 27.00 2.39
C ARG A 89 0.13 28.34 2.38
N GLY A 90 0.19 29.01 1.23
CA GLY A 90 0.81 30.35 1.12
C GLY A 90 2.32 30.38 0.85
N GLU A 91 2.94 29.25 0.51
CA GLU A 91 4.37 29.14 0.19
C GLU A 91 4.59 29.08 -1.34
N PHE A 92 4.53 30.25 -1.97
CA PHE A 92 4.69 30.39 -3.42
C PHE A 92 6.12 30.79 -3.84
N PHE A 93 6.92 31.32 -2.91
CA PHE A 93 8.33 31.67 -3.09
C PHE A 93 9.27 30.53 -2.68
N LEU A 94 10.58 30.67 -2.94
CA LEU A 94 11.62 29.72 -2.51
C LEU A 94 11.69 29.64 -0.98
N THR A 95 11.85 28.43 -0.42
CA THR A 95 12.06 28.21 1.02
C THR A 95 13.49 28.56 1.42
N GLU A 96 13.73 28.85 2.70
CA GLU A 96 15.07 29.19 3.20
C GLU A 96 16.08 28.06 2.97
N ASP A 97 15.69 26.81 3.21
CA ASP A 97 16.53 25.64 2.94
C ASP A 97 16.85 25.49 1.45
N LEU A 98 15.89 25.75 0.56
CA LEU A 98 16.11 25.70 -0.89
C LEU A 98 17.02 26.83 -1.35
N ILE A 99 16.90 28.04 -0.76
CA ILE A 99 17.81 29.15 -1.03
C ILE A 99 19.24 28.77 -0.62
N ASN A 100 19.42 28.28 0.60
CA ASN A 100 20.72 27.83 1.10
C ASN A 100 21.32 26.75 0.21
N PHE A 101 20.49 25.79 -0.24
CA PHE A 101 20.89 24.75 -1.16
C PHE A 101 21.33 25.29 -2.54
N LEU A 102 20.56 26.20 -3.13
CA LEU A 102 20.89 26.78 -4.43
C LEU A 102 22.08 27.75 -4.37
N GLN A 103 22.34 28.40 -3.23
CA GLN A 103 23.56 29.20 -3.01
C GLN A 103 24.83 28.35 -3.06
N LEU A 104 24.74 27.08 -2.65
CA LEU A 104 25.84 26.12 -2.81
C LEU A 104 26.01 25.68 -4.28
N ASN A 105 25.05 25.99 -5.16
CA ASN A 105 24.98 25.62 -6.57
C ASN A 105 24.61 26.80 -7.49
N PRO A 106 25.44 27.86 -7.57
CA PRO A 106 25.08 29.08 -8.29
C PRO A 106 24.89 28.86 -9.81
N GLU A 107 25.45 27.78 -10.36
CA GLU A 107 25.31 27.42 -11.78
C GLU A 107 24.07 26.56 -12.09
N HIS A 108 23.25 26.23 -11.09
CA HIS A 108 22.07 25.40 -11.30
C HIS A 108 21.05 26.09 -12.23
N LYS A 109 20.79 25.46 -13.38
CA LYS A 109 19.76 25.91 -14.33
C LYS A 109 18.37 25.47 -13.87
N VAL A 110 17.43 26.41 -13.78
CA VAL A 110 16.01 26.18 -13.52
C VAL A 110 15.20 26.29 -14.81
N LYS A 111 14.13 25.50 -14.94
CA LYS A 111 13.20 25.59 -16.07
C LYS A 111 12.31 26.82 -15.85
N VAL A 112 12.19 27.67 -16.86
CA VAL A 112 11.24 28.79 -16.85
C VAL A 112 10.00 28.35 -17.62
N MET A 113 8.84 28.42 -16.98
CA MET A 113 7.57 27.95 -17.53
C MET A 113 6.73 29.10 -18.10
N ALA A 114 6.81 30.28 -17.47
CA ALA A 114 6.15 31.49 -17.92
C ALA A 114 6.79 32.73 -17.28
N ILE A 115 6.67 33.87 -17.96
CA ILE A 115 7.02 35.19 -17.42
C ILE A 115 5.77 36.08 -17.57
N TYR A 116 5.35 36.72 -16.49
CA TYR A 116 4.15 37.55 -16.45
C TYR A 116 4.28 38.68 -15.41
N GLU A 117 4.02 39.91 -15.85
CA GLU A 117 3.99 41.12 -14.99
C GLU A 117 5.20 41.27 -14.04
N GLY A 118 6.42 40.99 -14.53
CA GLY A 118 7.67 41.14 -13.75
C GLY A 118 7.96 39.98 -12.78
N PHE A 119 7.19 38.90 -12.85
CA PHE A 119 7.43 37.65 -12.14
C PHE A 119 7.59 36.50 -13.12
N ALA A 120 8.35 35.48 -12.73
CA ALA A 120 8.52 34.25 -13.49
C ALA A 120 8.01 33.07 -12.67
N ILE A 121 7.39 32.13 -13.37
CA ILE A 121 7.06 30.80 -12.85
C ILE A 121 8.21 29.89 -13.27
N ILE A 122 8.95 29.42 -12.28
CA ILE A 122 10.06 28.51 -12.48
C ILE A 122 9.71 27.13 -11.95
N GLU A 123 10.28 26.09 -12.54
CA GLU A 123 10.25 24.75 -12.00
C GLU A 123 11.64 24.35 -11.52
N VAL A 124 11.70 23.91 -10.27
CA VAL A 124 12.90 23.41 -9.61
C VAL A 124 12.54 22.07 -9.00
N TYR A 125 13.19 20.99 -9.44
CA TYR A 125 12.98 19.60 -8.97
C TYR A 125 11.50 19.14 -8.97
N SER A 126 10.85 19.23 -10.14
CA SER A 126 9.42 18.94 -10.34
C SER A 126 8.47 19.72 -9.40
N LYS A 127 8.87 20.92 -8.93
CA LYS A 127 8.01 21.83 -8.18
C LYS A 127 8.05 23.24 -8.76
N ALA A 128 6.87 23.86 -8.90
CA ALA A 128 6.76 25.22 -9.39
C ALA A 128 6.94 26.26 -8.28
N TYR A 129 7.66 27.34 -8.55
CA TYR A 129 7.83 28.49 -7.66
C TYR A 129 7.63 29.78 -8.46
N ILE A 130 7.24 30.84 -7.78
CA ILE A 130 7.11 32.17 -8.36
C ILE A 130 8.28 33.00 -7.84
N VAL A 131 9.07 33.58 -8.74
CA VAL A 131 10.20 34.46 -8.39
C VAL A 131 10.09 35.79 -9.14
N PRO A 132 10.50 36.92 -8.54
CA PRO A 132 10.69 38.15 -9.29
C PRO A 132 11.65 37.95 -10.48
N GLU A 133 11.33 38.53 -11.64
CA GLU A 133 12.14 38.39 -12.86
C GLU A 133 13.59 38.88 -12.66
N GLU A 134 13.80 39.83 -11.74
CA GLU A 134 15.12 40.36 -11.35
C GLU A 134 16.07 39.31 -10.74
N LEU A 135 15.54 38.15 -10.29
CA LEU A 135 16.34 37.03 -9.83
C LEU A 135 16.83 36.12 -10.97
N LEU A 136 16.34 36.29 -12.20
CA LEU A 136 16.73 35.44 -13.33
C LEU A 136 17.97 35.96 -14.09
N ALA A 137 18.87 35.05 -14.43
CA ALA A 137 19.84 35.19 -15.50
C ALA A 137 19.54 34.14 -16.58
N ILE A 138 18.82 34.53 -17.63
CA ILE A 138 18.44 33.64 -18.74
C ILE A 138 19.71 33.18 -19.46
N VAL A 139 19.88 31.85 -19.59
CA VAL A 139 21.08 31.22 -20.16
C VAL A 139 20.82 30.76 -21.59
N GLU A 140 19.64 30.22 -21.89
CA GLU A 140 19.26 29.70 -23.22
C GLU A 140 17.77 30.00 -23.52
N GLN A 141 17.48 30.47 -24.75
CA GLN A 141 16.12 30.64 -25.29
C GLN A 141 15.79 29.46 -26.21
N THR A 142 14.64 28.83 -26.02
CA THR A 142 14.09 27.87 -27.01
C THR A 142 13.43 28.65 -28.15
N GLU A 143 13.71 28.30 -29.41
CA GLU A 143 13.26 29.06 -30.62
C GLU A 143 11.73 29.07 -30.87
N ASP A 144 10.89 28.57 -29.96
CA ASP A 144 9.44 28.42 -30.17
C ASP A 144 8.57 29.64 -29.80
N VAL A 145 9.15 30.84 -29.77
CA VAL A 145 8.39 32.10 -29.56
C VAL A 145 7.51 32.46 -30.77
N ALA A 146 7.63 31.75 -31.90
CA ALA A 146 6.83 31.99 -33.09
C ALA A 146 5.41 31.38 -33.06
N ILE A 147 5.12 30.41 -32.19
CA ILE A 147 3.87 29.63 -32.24
C ILE A 147 2.75 30.25 -31.37
N GLY A 148 3.10 31.05 -30.35
CA GLY A 148 2.14 31.76 -29.51
C GLY A 148 1.35 32.88 -30.22
N ASN A 149 1.91 33.44 -31.29
CA ASN A 149 1.28 34.53 -32.07
C ASN A 149 0.44 34.05 -33.27
N GLU A 150 0.44 32.75 -33.59
CA GLU A 150 -0.40 32.19 -34.68
C GLU A 150 -1.77 31.66 -34.20
N LEU A 151 -2.00 31.59 -32.88
CA LEU A 151 -3.30 31.19 -32.32
C LEU A 151 -4.32 32.34 -32.16
N VAL A 152 -3.93 33.57 -32.49
CA VAL A 152 -4.84 34.74 -32.52
C VAL A 152 -5.44 34.98 -33.92
N VAL A 153 -4.99 34.28 -34.96
CA VAL A 153 -5.50 34.45 -36.35
C VAL A 153 -6.52 33.38 -36.77
N LYS A 154 -6.90 32.46 -35.88
CA LYS A 154 -7.99 31.48 -36.11
C LYS A 154 -9.33 31.84 -35.45
N ALA A 155 -9.57 33.12 -35.15
CA ALA A 155 -10.88 33.62 -34.73
C ALA A 155 -11.74 34.17 -35.91
N ASP A 156 -11.16 34.45 -37.08
CA ASP A 156 -11.89 35.10 -38.20
C ASP A 156 -12.44 34.15 -39.28
N ASN A 157 -12.19 32.84 -39.19
CA ASN A 157 -12.75 31.85 -40.14
C ASN A 157 -14.03 31.13 -39.65
N GLN A 158 -14.59 31.52 -38.50
CA GLN A 158 -15.90 31.03 -38.02
C GLN A 158 -17.09 31.95 -38.35
N LEU A 159 -16.88 33.02 -39.12
CA LEU A 159 -17.94 33.92 -39.61
C LEU A 159 -18.38 33.64 -41.06
N VAL A 160 -17.60 32.88 -41.85
CA VAL A 160 -17.89 32.62 -43.28
C VAL A 160 -18.80 31.39 -43.52
N LEU A 161 -18.93 30.49 -42.53
CA LEU A 161 -19.80 29.31 -42.62
C LEU A 161 -21.25 29.55 -42.12
N LYS A 162 -21.54 30.73 -41.57
CA LYS A 162 -22.90 31.10 -41.11
C LYS A 162 -23.74 31.72 -42.22
N ASP A 163 -23.14 32.53 -43.08
CA ASP A 163 -23.83 33.19 -44.20
C ASP A 163 -24.19 32.22 -45.35
N GLN A 164 -23.37 31.20 -45.61
CA GLN A 164 -23.67 30.18 -46.64
C GLN A 164 -24.80 29.21 -46.27
N LEU A 165 -25.15 29.11 -44.97
CA LEU A 165 -26.21 28.25 -44.45
C LEU A 165 -27.57 28.99 -44.39
N GLU A 166 -27.54 30.31 -44.33
CA GLU A 166 -28.72 31.20 -44.38
C GLU A 166 -29.29 31.31 -45.81
N ASP A 167 -28.42 31.34 -46.83
CA ASP A 167 -28.82 31.41 -48.25
C ASP A 167 -29.35 30.07 -48.79
N ALA A 168 -28.83 28.95 -48.29
CA ALA A 168 -29.38 27.61 -48.60
C ALA A 168 -30.77 27.39 -47.98
N LYS A 169 -31.05 27.99 -46.81
CA LYS A 169 -32.38 27.95 -46.17
C LYS A 169 -33.43 28.77 -46.93
N LYS A 170 -33.06 29.93 -47.47
CA LYS A 170 -33.96 30.79 -48.28
C LYS A 170 -34.35 30.19 -49.65
N LEU A 171 -33.55 29.28 -50.20
CA LEU A 171 -33.85 28.55 -51.44
C LEU A 171 -34.79 27.35 -51.22
N ILE A 172 -34.69 26.68 -50.08
CA ILE A 172 -35.54 25.53 -49.72
C ILE A 172 -36.96 25.97 -49.33
N GLU A 173 -37.12 27.16 -48.77
CA GLU A 173 -38.42 27.75 -48.38
C GLU A 173 -39.24 28.26 -49.59
N LYS A 174 -38.64 28.38 -50.79
CA LYS A 174 -39.33 28.77 -52.04
C LYS A 174 -39.92 27.58 -52.82
N VAL A 175 -39.56 26.34 -52.49
CA VAL A 175 -40.04 25.12 -53.16
C VAL A 175 -41.30 24.54 -52.48
N SER A 176 -41.71 25.10 -51.34
CA SER A 176 -42.79 24.58 -50.50
C SER A 176 -44.18 25.20 -50.73
N LYS A 177 -44.47 25.73 -51.93
CA LYS A 177 -45.82 26.23 -52.28
C LYS A 177 -46.20 25.84 -53.71
N PHE A 178 -46.67 24.62 -53.93
CA PHE A 178 -47.57 24.31 -55.04
C PHE A 178 -48.53 23.18 -54.62
N GLU A 179 -49.81 23.51 -54.62
CA GLU A 179 -50.96 22.64 -54.41
C GLU A 179 -51.36 22.03 -55.76
N ASP A 180 -51.53 20.70 -55.85
CA ASP A 180 -52.50 20.07 -56.76
C ASP A 180 -52.70 18.56 -56.51
N GLU A 181 -53.93 18.09 -56.74
CA GLU A 181 -54.49 16.75 -56.44
C GLU A 181 -53.97 15.59 -57.34
N ALA A 182 -52.64 15.38 -57.44
CA ALA A 182 -52.05 14.35 -58.31
C ALA A 182 -50.94 13.49 -57.67
N PHE A 183 -51.09 13.06 -56.41
CA PHE A 183 -49.98 12.50 -55.61
C PHE A 183 -50.17 11.07 -55.05
N ALA A 184 -50.99 10.23 -55.67
CA ALA A 184 -50.98 8.79 -55.36
C ALA A 184 -49.74 8.06 -55.93
N GLY A 185 -49.18 8.55 -57.06
CA GLY A 185 -47.98 7.96 -57.70
C GLY A 185 -46.65 8.41 -57.08
N GLN A 186 -46.62 9.50 -56.32
CA GLN A 186 -45.37 10.08 -55.81
C GLN A 186 -44.89 9.44 -54.51
N LEU A 187 -45.77 8.71 -53.81
CA LEU A 187 -45.40 7.98 -52.59
C LEU A 187 -44.40 6.83 -52.88
N ALA A 188 -44.54 6.16 -54.02
CA ALA A 188 -43.62 5.10 -54.46
C ALA A 188 -42.25 5.68 -54.89
N ALA A 189 -42.25 6.83 -55.58
CA ALA A 189 -41.03 7.54 -55.97
C ALA A 189 -40.27 8.07 -54.74
N ILE A 190 -40.99 8.62 -53.74
CA ILE A 190 -40.42 9.07 -52.46
C ILE A 190 -39.83 7.90 -51.67
N ASN A 191 -40.48 6.74 -51.63
CA ASN A 191 -39.95 5.56 -50.95
C ASN A 191 -38.71 4.97 -51.65
N ASN A 192 -38.65 4.96 -52.98
CA ASN A 192 -37.46 4.54 -53.72
C ASN A 192 -36.30 5.54 -53.55
N LEU A 193 -36.56 6.84 -53.60
CA LEU A 193 -35.56 7.87 -53.30
C LEU A 193 -35.06 7.77 -51.85
N LYS A 194 -35.95 7.46 -50.91
CA LYS A 194 -35.59 7.21 -49.51
C LYS A 194 -34.67 6.01 -49.38
N ALA A 195 -34.97 4.88 -50.03
CA ALA A 195 -34.11 3.69 -50.02
C ALA A 195 -32.74 3.95 -50.70
N GLU A 196 -32.72 4.72 -51.78
CA GLU A 196 -31.47 5.10 -52.48
C GLU A 196 -30.62 6.07 -51.64
N MET A 197 -31.26 7.02 -50.95
CA MET A 197 -30.59 7.89 -49.98
C MET A 197 -30.07 7.11 -48.78
N GLU A 198 -30.84 6.17 -48.22
CA GLU A 198 -30.40 5.30 -47.12
C GLU A 198 -29.20 4.45 -47.54
N ALA A 199 -29.18 3.91 -48.77
CA ALA A 199 -28.04 3.16 -49.31
C ALA A 199 -26.80 4.05 -49.53
N LYS A 200 -26.97 5.26 -50.09
CA LYS A 200 -25.87 6.23 -50.26
C LYS A 200 -25.31 6.72 -48.93
N ILE A 201 -26.18 6.97 -47.94
CA ILE A 201 -25.79 7.35 -46.58
C ILE A 201 -25.03 6.21 -45.90
N THR A 202 -25.49 4.96 -46.04
CA THR A 202 -24.81 3.77 -45.50
C THR A 202 -23.43 3.60 -46.13
N ALA A 203 -23.33 3.69 -47.46
CA ALA A 203 -22.04 3.61 -48.16
C ALA A 203 -21.08 4.76 -47.78
N MET A 204 -21.60 5.98 -47.60
CA MET A 204 -20.82 7.12 -47.12
C MET A 204 -20.29 6.87 -45.70
N TYR A 205 -21.11 6.33 -44.80
CA TYR A 205 -20.68 5.99 -43.44
C TYR A 205 -19.69 4.82 -43.40
N GLU A 206 -19.84 3.80 -44.25
CA GLU A 206 -18.86 2.72 -44.40
C GLU A 206 -17.51 3.22 -44.92
N MET A 207 -17.53 4.13 -45.90
CA MET A 207 -16.33 4.80 -46.40
C MET A 207 -15.70 5.68 -45.31
N GLN A 208 -16.51 6.40 -44.54
CA GLN A 208 -16.05 7.17 -43.39
C GLN A 208 -15.41 6.26 -42.32
N ALA A 209 -15.98 5.09 -42.06
CA ALA A 209 -15.42 4.11 -41.12
C ALA A 209 -14.08 3.55 -41.59
N LYS A 210 -13.94 3.19 -42.88
CA LYS A 210 -12.65 2.78 -43.46
C LYS A 210 -11.60 3.88 -43.39
N MET A 211 -11.96 5.11 -43.77
CA MET A 211 -11.06 6.26 -43.69
C MET A 211 -10.66 6.57 -42.24
N MET A 212 -11.58 6.42 -41.28
CA MET A 212 -11.28 6.55 -39.86
C MET A 212 -10.35 5.45 -39.35
N ALA A 213 -10.50 4.20 -39.79
CA ALA A 213 -9.61 3.10 -39.44
C ALA A 213 -8.18 3.33 -40.00
N GLU A 214 -8.06 3.75 -41.25
CA GLU A 214 -6.77 4.11 -41.86
C GLU A 214 -6.10 5.29 -41.14
N LEU A 215 -6.89 6.30 -40.74
CA LEU A 215 -6.40 7.42 -39.95
C LEU A 215 -5.94 6.98 -38.55
N GLN A 216 -6.66 6.06 -37.89
CA GLN A 216 -6.25 5.51 -36.60
C GLN A 216 -4.94 4.72 -36.68
N GLU A 217 -4.73 3.94 -37.74
CA GLU A 217 -3.44 3.25 -37.96
C GLU A 217 -2.31 4.26 -38.16
N LYS A 218 -2.53 5.31 -38.95
CA LYS A 218 -1.54 6.39 -39.12
C LYS A 218 -1.25 7.14 -37.83
N ILE A 219 -2.26 7.42 -37.01
CA ILE A 219 -2.07 8.05 -35.69
C ILE A 219 -1.18 7.18 -34.81
N LYS A 220 -1.45 5.87 -34.71
CA LYS A 220 -0.62 4.94 -33.92
C LYS A 220 0.83 4.89 -34.43
N LEU A 221 1.04 4.91 -35.74
CA LEU A 221 2.38 4.97 -36.32
C LEU A 221 3.09 6.27 -35.96
N TYR A 222 2.42 7.42 -36.08
CA TYR A 222 3.02 8.71 -35.72
C TYR A 222 3.26 8.86 -34.21
N GLU A 223 2.38 8.36 -33.35
CA GLU A 223 2.60 8.31 -31.91
C GLU A 223 3.84 7.49 -31.56
N HIS A 224 4.04 6.36 -32.24
CA HIS A 224 5.24 5.54 -32.09
C HIS A 224 6.52 6.27 -32.55
N GLU A 225 6.49 6.92 -33.72
CA GLU A 225 7.62 7.70 -34.23
C GLU A 225 7.94 8.89 -33.31
N LEU A 226 6.93 9.61 -32.82
CA LEU A 226 7.11 10.70 -31.87
C LEU A 226 7.71 10.23 -30.56
N LEU A 227 7.32 9.06 -30.06
CA LEU A 227 7.90 8.48 -28.85
C LEU A 227 9.39 8.15 -29.04
N ILE A 228 9.77 7.57 -30.18
CA ILE A 228 11.18 7.31 -30.50
C ILE A 228 11.97 8.61 -30.59
N MET A 229 11.48 9.58 -31.36
CA MET A 229 12.16 10.88 -31.54
C MET A 229 12.34 11.64 -30.22
N ARG A 230 11.30 11.69 -29.37
CA ARG A 230 11.39 12.31 -28.04
C ARG A 230 12.42 11.60 -27.15
N SER A 231 12.45 10.26 -27.22
CA SER A 231 13.41 9.48 -26.45
C SER A 231 14.85 9.71 -26.90
N ASP A 232 15.09 9.77 -28.22
CA ASP A 232 16.42 10.06 -28.76
C ASP A 232 16.89 11.47 -28.45
N LEU A 233 15.98 12.46 -28.49
CA LEU A 233 16.29 13.84 -28.14
C LEU A 233 16.69 13.95 -26.66
N THR A 234 15.90 13.36 -25.75
CA THR A 234 16.19 13.36 -24.31
C THR A 234 17.52 12.66 -24.02
N ALA A 235 17.77 11.52 -24.65
CA ALA A 235 19.03 10.80 -24.53
C ALA A 235 20.22 11.63 -25.05
N PHE A 236 20.05 12.35 -26.15
CA PHE A 236 21.05 13.26 -26.69
C PHE A 236 21.35 14.39 -25.70
N GLU A 237 20.34 15.00 -25.09
CA GLU A 237 20.51 16.04 -24.08
C GLU A 237 21.32 15.55 -22.87
N TYR A 238 21.02 14.36 -22.36
CA TYR A 238 21.78 13.74 -21.26
C TYR A 238 23.23 13.41 -21.64
N ARG A 239 23.46 12.90 -22.86
CA ARG A 239 24.82 12.61 -23.34
C ARG A 239 25.66 13.86 -23.48
N ASN A 240 25.05 14.99 -23.83
CA ASN A 240 25.75 16.26 -23.98
C ASN A 240 25.77 17.10 -22.69
N GLY A 241 25.01 16.71 -21.67
CA GLY A 241 24.93 17.45 -20.40
C GLY A 241 24.17 18.77 -20.52
N LEU A 242 23.22 18.88 -21.44
CA LEU A 242 22.46 20.11 -21.69
C LEU A 242 21.49 20.43 -20.55
N THR A 243 20.84 19.39 -20.01
CA THR A 243 19.74 19.48 -19.04
C THR A 243 20.13 19.04 -17.62
N VAL A 244 21.33 18.50 -17.41
CA VAL A 244 21.77 17.90 -16.13
C VAL A 244 22.97 18.63 -15.56
N ASN A 245 22.85 19.14 -14.33
CA ASN A 245 23.90 19.87 -13.63
C ASN A 245 24.39 19.08 -12.40
N PHE A 246 25.67 18.72 -12.38
CA PHE A 246 26.28 18.01 -11.27
C PHE A 246 26.85 18.97 -10.22
N MET A 247 26.28 18.95 -9.01
CA MET A 247 26.84 19.64 -7.86
C MET A 247 28.12 18.96 -7.40
N ASN A 248 29.21 19.69 -7.23
CA ASN A 248 30.42 19.16 -6.59
C ASN A 248 30.30 19.24 -5.06
N ILE A 249 30.30 18.08 -4.39
CA ILE A 249 30.19 17.95 -2.93
C ILE A 249 31.58 18.00 -2.29
N HIS A 250 32.52 17.25 -2.86
CA HIS A 250 33.92 17.19 -2.44
C HIS A 250 34.82 17.44 -3.63
N LYS A 251 35.89 18.22 -3.40
CA LYS A 251 36.91 18.53 -4.39
C LYS A 251 38.26 18.02 -3.92
N GLY A 252 38.94 17.25 -4.78
CA GLY A 252 40.22 16.63 -4.47
C GLY A 252 40.86 16.00 -5.70
N THR A 253 41.62 14.94 -5.49
CA THR A 253 42.32 14.21 -6.54
C THR A 253 41.43 13.15 -7.22
N ASN A 254 41.54 13.06 -8.55
CA ASN A 254 40.83 12.04 -9.34
C ASN A 254 41.42 10.65 -9.07
N ALA A 255 40.58 9.60 -9.20
CA ALA A 255 41.08 8.23 -9.22
C ALA A 255 41.91 7.96 -10.49
N PRO A 256 42.82 6.98 -10.48
CA PRO A 256 43.57 6.59 -11.67
C PRO A 256 42.67 6.28 -12.87
N THR A 257 43.10 6.65 -14.08
CA THR A 257 42.31 6.41 -15.30
C THR A 257 42.17 4.92 -15.62
N GLN A 258 43.14 4.10 -15.22
CA GLN A 258 43.12 2.64 -15.38
C GLN A 258 42.19 1.94 -14.37
N GLN A 259 41.77 2.63 -13.30
CA GLN A 259 40.83 2.05 -12.36
C GLN A 259 39.45 1.93 -13.03
N PRO A 260 38.77 0.77 -12.97
CA PRO A 260 37.44 0.62 -13.54
C PRO A 260 36.40 1.45 -12.78
N ILE A 261 35.35 1.87 -13.49
CA ILE A 261 34.17 2.51 -12.91
C ILE A 261 33.23 1.41 -12.42
N ILE A 262 32.82 1.49 -11.15
CA ILE A 262 31.82 0.56 -10.61
C ILE A 262 30.45 1.22 -10.62
N ILE A 263 29.51 0.65 -11.38
CA ILE A 263 28.11 1.09 -11.39
C ILE A 263 27.34 0.23 -10.39
N HIS A 264 26.86 0.86 -9.31
CA HIS A 264 26.06 0.21 -8.29
C HIS A 264 24.62 0.10 -8.75
N GLN A 265 24.17 -1.14 -9.01
CA GLN A 265 22.79 -1.40 -9.43
C GLN A 265 21.79 -1.33 -8.28
N LYS A 266 22.27 -1.44 -7.04
CA LYS A 266 21.46 -1.24 -5.85
C LYS A 266 20.92 0.19 -5.83
N LEU A 267 19.60 0.31 -5.93
CA LEU A 267 18.90 1.57 -5.71
C LEU A 267 18.80 1.82 -4.19
N ILE A 268 19.28 2.97 -3.75
CA ILE A 268 19.18 3.38 -2.34
C ILE A 268 17.90 4.18 -2.18
N TYR A 269 17.01 3.69 -1.32
CA TYR A 269 15.77 4.36 -0.96
C TYR A 269 16.02 5.20 0.29
N LEU A 270 16.01 6.52 0.15
CA LEU A 270 16.43 7.42 1.22
C LEU A 270 15.52 7.32 2.46
N ASP A 271 14.22 7.11 2.27
CA ASP A 271 13.26 6.85 3.35
C ASP A 271 13.51 5.56 4.14
N GLU A 272 14.18 4.58 3.54
CA GLU A 272 14.53 3.31 4.17
C GLU A 272 15.95 3.30 4.75
N ASP A 273 16.91 3.86 4.00
CA ASP A 273 18.34 3.73 4.30
C ASP A 273 18.84 4.84 5.23
N LEU A 274 18.45 6.11 5.04
CA LEU A 274 18.92 7.20 5.89
C LEU A 274 18.56 6.99 7.38
N PRO A 275 17.34 6.57 7.76
CA PRO A 275 17.01 6.33 9.18
C PRO A 275 17.85 5.23 9.83
N ARG A 276 18.31 4.24 9.06
CA ARG A 276 19.20 3.17 9.55
C ARG A 276 20.63 3.67 9.80
N LEU A 277 21.01 4.76 9.14
CA LEU A 277 22.36 5.31 9.14
C LEU A 277 22.46 6.58 10.00
N LYS A 278 21.46 6.89 10.83
CA LYS A 278 21.45 8.09 11.68
C LYS A 278 22.71 8.29 12.54
N ASP A 279 23.39 7.20 12.91
CA ASP A 279 24.62 7.27 13.71
C ASP A 279 25.84 7.68 12.85
N LEU A 280 25.71 7.67 11.52
CA LEU A 280 26.77 8.02 10.58
C LEU A 280 26.73 9.48 10.15
N TYR A 281 25.64 10.22 10.36
CA TYR A 281 25.53 11.61 9.87
C TYR A 281 24.65 12.47 10.79
N ASP A 282 24.70 13.79 10.59
CA ASP A 282 23.84 14.73 11.30
C ASP A 282 22.44 14.78 10.65
N GLU A 283 21.42 14.28 11.36
CA GLU A 283 20.02 14.30 10.92
C GLU A 283 19.43 15.71 10.80
N HIS A 284 20.13 16.72 11.34
CA HIS A 284 19.78 18.14 11.29
C HIS A 284 20.58 18.94 10.26
N ALA A 285 21.27 18.26 9.33
CA ALA A 285 22.11 18.90 8.31
C ALA A 285 21.33 19.71 7.25
N GLY A 286 19.99 19.68 7.25
CA GLY A 286 19.14 20.41 6.30
C GLY A 286 19.01 19.78 4.92
N SER A 287 20.09 19.26 4.32
CA SER A 287 20.04 18.57 3.01
C SER A 287 20.96 17.33 2.95
N LEU A 288 20.70 16.43 1.98
CA LEU A 288 21.50 15.21 1.80
C LEU A 288 22.94 15.54 1.42
N GLU A 289 23.13 16.58 0.61
CA GLU A 289 24.41 17.10 0.16
C GLU A 289 25.25 17.60 1.33
N VAL A 290 24.63 18.33 2.25
CA VAL A 290 25.29 18.81 3.48
C VAL A 290 25.64 17.63 4.38
N ALA A 291 24.75 16.65 4.52
CA ALA A 291 25.01 15.43 5.29
C ALA A 291 26.20 14.64 4.73
N ILE A 292 26.24 14.42 3.42
CA ILE A 292 27.35 13.71 2.72
C ILE A 292 28.65 14.53 2.84
N LYS A 293 28.59 15.85 2.69
CA LYS A 293 29.75 16.73 2.78
C LYS A 293 30.49 16.60 4.11
N HIS A 294 29.74 16.52 5.21
CA HIS A 294 30.29 16.47 6.56
C HIS A 294 30.49 15.04 7.10
N SER A 295 29.96 14.01 6.44
CA SER A 295 30.14 12.61 6.83
C SER A 295 30.81 11.75 5.75
N PRO A 296 32.12 11.50 5.85
CA PRO A 296 32.81 10.51 5.03
C PRO A 296 32.24 9.11 5.20
N ALA A 297 31.78 8.74 6.40
CA ALA A 297 31.21 7.42 6.68
C ALA A 297 29.87 7.21 5.94
N LEU A 298 29.03 8.25 5.86
CA LEU A 298 27.80 8.19 5.07
C LEU A 298 28.14 8.06 3.57
N LEU A 299 29.11 8.83 3.07
CA LEU A 299 29.55 8.75 1.68
C LEU A 299 30.08 7.34 1.34
N GLU A 300 30.90 6.76 2.19
CA GLU A 300 31.41 5.39 2.00
C GLU A 300 30.31 4.33 2.08
N HIS A 301 29.23 4.56 2.85
CA HIS A 301 28.09 3.66 2.86
C HIS A 301 27.27 3.74 1.57
N ILE A 302 27.02 4.95 1.07
CA ILE A 302 26.22 5.21 -0.14
C ILE A 302 27.01 4.83 -1.40
N CYS A 303 28.29 5.20 -1.49
CA CYS A 303 29.18 4.88 -2.60
C CYS A 303 30.52 4.35 -2.05
N PRO A 304 30.61 3.03 -1.80
CA PRO A 304 31.77 2.42 -1.15
C PRO A 304 33.04 2.42 -2.00
N THR A 305 32.89 2.60 -3.31
CA THR A 305 33.99 2.54 -4.28
C THR A 305 34.53 3.94 -4.53
N SER A 306 35.86 4.10 -4.53
CA SER A 306 36.49 5.39 -4.84
C SER A 306 36.22 5.88 -6.27
N LYS A 307 35.84 4.99 -7.20
CA LYS A 307 35.42 5.34 -8.57
C LYS A 307 34.14 4.60 -8.91
N GLY A 308 33.00 5.27 -8.81
CA GLY A 308 31.72 4.62 -9.03
C GLY A 308 30.51 5.54 -9.11
N ILE A 309 29.38 4.96 -9.47
CA ILE A 309 28.09 5.64 -9.65
C ILE A 309 27.05 4.90 -8.81
N THR A 310 26.29 5.64 -8.02
CA THR A 310 25.16 5.12 -7.22
C THR A 310 23.89 5.89 -7.53
N PHE A 311 22.77 5.19 -7.59
CA PHE A 311 21.44 5.77 -7.78
C PHE A 311 20.67 5.85 -6.47
N LEU A 312 20.05 6.99 -6.23
CA LEU A 312 19.24 7.30 -5.07
C LEU A 312 17.81 7.55 -5.51
N LYS A 313 16.84 7.14 -4.71
CA LYS A 313 15.44 7.49 -4.88
C LYS A 313 14.89 7.90 -3.53
N MET A 314 14.07 8.94 -3.50
CA MET A 314 13.51 9.42 -2.24
C MET A 314 12.77 8.30 -1.50
N ARG A 315 11.85 7.61 -2.19
CA ARG A 315 10.92 6.67 -1.57
C ARG A 315 10.55 5.49 -2.45
N ASN A 316 10.22 4.38 -1.80
CA ASN A 316 9.66 3.20 -2.45
C ASN A 316 8.12 3.25 -2.53
N SER A 317 7.46 4.04 -1.67
CA SER A 317 6.00 4.00 -1.49
C SER A 317 5.26 5.35 -1.50
N ALA A 318 3.93 5.27 -1.42
CA ALA A 318 3.01 6.43 -1.44
C ALA A 318 2.67 7.00 -0.05
N GLY A 319 3.28 6.50 1.04
CA GLY A 319 3.02 6.97 2.42
C GLY A 319 3.93 8.12 2.85
N SER A 320 3.54 8.83 3.92
CA SER A 320 4.35 9.86 4.59
C SER A 320 4.70 9.42 6.00
N PHE A 321 5.98 9.51 6.37
CA PHE A 321 6.45 9.22 7.72
C PHE A 321 6.92 10.48 8.43
N GLU A 322 6.57 10.59 9.70
CA GLU A 322 7.24 11.52 10.60
C GLU A 322 8.55 10.88 11.08
N LEU A 323 9.61 11.17 10.35
CA LEU A 323 10.98 11.01 10.85
C LEU A 323 11.43 12.40 11.28
N ASN A 324 11.92 12.55 12.51
CA ASN A 324 12.46 13.81 13.02
C ASN A 324 13.84 14.11 12.40
N ASN A 325 13.88 14.23 11.07
CA ASN A 325 15.08 14.21 10.26
C ASN A 325 14.96 15.26 9.15
N THR A 326 15.57 16.41 9.37
CA THR A 326 15.46 17.59 8.46
C THR A 326 15.94 17.27 7.05
N VAL A 327 16.91 16.37 6.88
CA VAL A 327 17.40 15.93 5.58
C VAL A 327 16.29 15.23 4.81
N MET A 328 15.54 14.33 5.47
CA MET A 328 14.38 13.67 4.86
C MET A 328 13.22 14.63 4.58
N GLU A 329 12.98 15.59 5.48
CA GLU A 329 11.96 16.63 5.28
C GLU A 329 12.29 17.47 4.04
N PHE A 330 13.53 17.93 3.90
CA PHE A 330 13.98 18.68 2.74
C PHE A 330 13.84 17.89 1.43
N VAL A 331 14.29 16.63 1.39
CA VAL A 331 14.15 15.81 0.17
C VAL A 331 12.68 15.57 -0.16
N ARG A 332 11.81 15.34 0.83
CA ARG A 332 10.35 15.23 0.62
C ARG A 332 9.74 16.53 0.10
N ASP A 333 10.17 17.65 0.65
CA ASP A 333 9.55 18.94 0.41
C ASP A 333 10.15 19.64 -0.81
N THR A 334 11.28 19.16 -1.33
CA THR A 334 11.96 19.76 -2.49
C THR A 334 12.05 18.80 -3.67
N MET A 335 12.28 17.51 -3.44
CA MET A 335 12.62 16.50 -4.46
C MET A 335 11.76 15.21 -4.35
N PRO A 336 10.42 15.28 -4.16
CA PRO A 336 9.60 14.13 -3.77
C PRO A 336 9.53 12.98 -4.78
N ASN A 337 9.87 13.29 -6.03
CA ASN A 337 9.77 12.40 -7.18
C ASN A 337 11.02 12.58 -8.07
N GLU A 338 12.21 12.67 -7.49
CA GLU A 338 13.45 12.81 -8.24
C GLU A 338 14.35 11.59 -8.00
N VAL A 339 15.14 11.24 -9.01
CA VAL A 339 16.16 10.20 -8.96
C VAL A 339 17.52 10.85 -8.80
N GLY A 340 18.17 10.63 -7.66
CA GLY A 340 19.52 11.12 -7.41
C GLY A 340 20.57 10.26 -8.10
N VAL A 341 21.60 10.88 -8.68
CA VAL A 341 22.78 10.20 -9.23
C VAL A 341 24.02 10.75 -8.55
N LEU A 342 24.64 9.90 -7.73
CA LEU A 342 25.89 10.21 -7.03
C LEU A 342 27.06 9.61 -7.81
N VAL A 343 28.01 10.45 -8.21
CA VAL A 343 29.23 10.05 -8.94
C VAL A 343 30.44 10.33 -8.06
N ARG A 344 31.31 9.34 -7.89
CA ARG A 344 32.56 9.45 -7.15
C ARG A 344 33.75 9.13 -8.04
N ASN A 345 34.80 9.94 -7.97
CA ASN A 345 36.05 9.77 -8.70
C ASN A 345 37.25 10.21 -7.86
N GLY A 346 37.81 9.26 -7.12
CA GLY A 346 38.83 9.48 -6.10
C GLY A 346 38.24 10.19 -4.89
N GLU A 347 38.76 11.37 -4.61
CA GLU A 347 38.29 12.28 -3.55
C GLU A 347 37.17 13.19 -4.06
N ASN A 348 36.97 13.30 -5.37
CA ASN A 348 35.90 14.10 -5.94
C ASN A 348 34.56 13.36 -5.87
N THR A 349 33.53 14.07 -5.43
CA THR A 349 32.16 13.55 -5.36
C THR A 349 31.20 14.57 -5.93
N TRP A 350 30.27 14.11 -6.78
CA TRP A 350 29.22 14.92 -7.34
C TRP A 350 27.85 14.28 -7.15
N LEU A 351 26.82 15.10 -6.99
CA LEU A 351 25.42 14.68 -6.92
C LEU A 351 24.59 15.49 -7.91
N THR A 352 23.64 14.84 -8.58
CA THR A 352 22.57 15.50 -9.33
C THR A 352 21.25 14.80 -9.04
N TRP A 353 20.15 15.48 -9.31
CA TRP A 353 18.80 14.93 -9.28
C TRP A 353 18.22 14.97 -10.69
N LEU A 354 17.50 13.92 -11.07
CA LEU A 354 16.90 13.71 -12.39
C LEU A 354 15.38 13.50 -12.24
N ASP A 355 14.64 14.12 -13.15
CA ASP A 355 13.18 14.11 -13.14
C ASP A 355 12.63 12.67 -13.26
N SER A 356 11.78 12.25 -12.32
CA SER A 356 11.22 10.88 -12.38
C SER A 356 10.11 10.70 -13.40
N GLU A 357 9.58 11.78 -14.02
CA GLU A 357 8.72 11.64 -15.19
C GLU A 357 9.49 11.01 -16.36
N ASP A 358 10.80 11.30 -16.46
CA ASP A 358 11.69 10.74 -17.49
C ASP A 358 12.35 9.42 -17.05
N ILE A 359 12.67 9.29 -15.75
CA ILE A 359 13.46 8.17 -15.22
C ILE A 359 12.72 7.40 -14.11
N SER A 360 12.29 6.20 -14.45
CA SER A 360 11.67 5.23 -13.55
C SER A 360 12.66 4.12 -13.14
N LEU A 361 13.21 4.22 -11.93
CA LEU A 361 14.04 3.17 -11.31
C LEU A 361 13.28 2.32 -10.25
N SER A 362 13.68 1.05 -10.18
CA SER A 362 13.30 -0.05 -9.29
C SER A 362 14.51 -0.95 -9.00
N GLU A 363 14.37 -1.92 -8.09
CA GLU A 363 15.46 -2.82 -7.65
C GLU A 363 16.16 -3.61 -8.77
N ASP A 364 15.50 -3.85 -9.90
CA ASP A 364 16.07 -4.60 -11.05
C ASP A 364 16.34 -3.72 -12.28
N SER A 365 16.47 -2.40 -12.09
CA SER A 365 16.39 -1.45 -13.21
C SER A 365 17.57 -1.39 -14.18
N PHE A 366 18.68 -2.10 -13.94
CA PHE A 366 19.87 -2.03 -14.80
C PHE A 366 20.22 -3.36 -15.46
N THR A 367 20.66 -4.37 -14.71
CA THR A 367 20.97 -5.71 -15.23
C THR A 367 20.23 -6.77 -14.42
N SER A 368 19.19 -7.36 -15.00
CA SER A 368 18.59 -8.57 -14.44
C SER A 368 19.20 -9.79 -15.14
N LYS A 369 19.71 -10.76 -14.37
CA LYS A 369 19.97 -12.12 -14.88
C LYS A 369 18.72 -12.99 -14.86
N SER A 370 17.57 -12.45 -14.44
CA SER A 370 16.31 -13.18 -14.35
C SER A 370 15.68 -13.30 -15.73
N SER A 371 15.46 -14.53 -16.18
CA SER A 371 14.83 -14.88 -17.46
C SER A 371 13.36 -14.42 -17.60
N ASP A 372 12.75 -13.87 -16.55
CA ASP A 372 11.31 -13.59 -16.44
C ASP A 372 10.97 -12.10 -16.32
N GLU A 373 11.91 -11.18 -16.61
CA GLU A 373 11.65 -9.74 -16.52
C GLU A 373 10.63 -9.30 -17.59
N LYS A 374 9.45 -8.82 -17.16
CA LYS A 374 8.53 -8.09 -18.03
C LYS A 374 9.03 -6.66 -18.18
N THR A 375 9.79 -6.39 -19.23
CA THR A 375 10.31 -5.03 -19.49
C THR A 375 9.16 -4.09 -19.88
N SER A 376 8.90 -3.07 -19.06
CA SER A 376 7.99 -1.98 -19.42
C SER A 376 8.67 -0.98 -20.36
N LEU A 377 7.89 -0.25 -21.18
CA LEU A 377 8.42 0.80 -22.04
C LEU A 377 9.18 1.87 -21.24
N SER A 378 8.61 2.29 -20.10
CA SER A 378 9.24 3.26 -19.19
C SER A 378 10.60 2.80 -18.68
N LEU A 379 10.76 1.50 -18.39
CA LEU A 379 12.02 0.95 -17.92
C LEU A 379 13.09 0.94 -19.01
N VAL A 380 12.70 0.61 -20.26
CA VAL A 380 13.62 0.67 -21.42
C VAL A 380 14.08 2.10 -21.67
N GLN A 381 13.17 3.06 -21.65
CA GLN A 381 13.50 4.49 -21.80
C GLN A 381 14.45 4.97 -20.69
N SER A 382 14.15 4.64 -19.43
CA SER A 382 14.98 5.00 -18.28
C SER A 382 16.41 4.44 -18.40
N ARG A 383 16.55 3.16 -18.80
CA ARG A 383 17.85 2.54 -19.08
C ARG A 383 18.59 3.29 -20.18
N TYR A 384 17.93 3.57 -21.29
CA TYR A 384 18.51 4.28 -22.42
C TYR A 384 19.02 5.68 -22.03
N TYR A 385 18.23 6.42 -21.26
CA TYR A 385 18.57 7.75 -20.77
C TYR A 385 19.78 7.73 -19.83
N LEU A 386 19.78 6.84 -18.83
CA LEU A 386 20.88 6.72 -17.87
C LEU A 386 22.18 6.23 -18.54
N PHE A 387 22.09 5.36 -19.54
CA PHE A 387 23.27 4.94 -20.29
C PHE A 387 23.88 6.09 -21.09
N ASN A 388 23.05 6.92 -21.72
CA ASN A 388 23.54 8.10 -22.44
C ASN A 388 24.12 9.14 -21.48
N LEU A 389 23.55 9.32 -20.29
CA LEU A 389 24.13 10.16 -19.24
C LEU A 389 25.54 9.69 -18.84
N ILE A 390 25.70 8.40 -18.52
CA ILE A 390 27.00 7.83 -18.10
C ILE A 390 28.02 7.91 -19.25
N MET A 391 27.61 7.56 -20.47
CA MET A 391 28.46 7.69 -21.65
C MET A 391 28.91 9.14 -21.85
N GLY A 392 27.99 10.10 -21.72
CA GLY A 392 28.31 11.52 -21.80
C GLY A 392 29.35 11.96 -20.77
N LEU A 393 29.24 11.50 -19.52
CA LEU A 393 30.21 11.80 -18.47
C LEU A 393 31.63 11.30 -18.79
N ILE A 394 31.73 10.11 -19.40
CA ILE A 394 33.01 9.50 -19.80
C ILE A 394 33.58 10.18 -21.04
N GLU A 395 32.75 10.46 -22.05
CA GLU A 395 33.17 11.07 -23.32
C GLU A 395 33.67 12.49 -23.17
N ARG A 396 33.01 13.29 -22.33
CA ARG A 396 33.45 14.66 -22.04
C ARG A 396 34.69 14.70 -21.17
N ASN A 397 34.99 13.62 -20.44
CA ASN A 397 36.18 13.47 -19.60
C ASN A 397 36.30 14.53 -18.48
N GLU A 398 35.20 15.20 -18.14
CA GLU A 398 35.14 16.29 -17.16
C GLU A 398 35.01 15.77 -15.73
N ILE A 399 34.06 14.87 -15.49
CA ILE A 399 33.71 14.36 -14.16
C ILE A 399 34.29 12.96 -13.94
N LEU A 400 34.20 12.10 -14.96
CA LEU A 400 34.55 10.69 -14.87
C LEU A 400 35.49 10.32 -16.02
N GLN A 401 36.69 9.82 -15.71
CA GLN A 401 37.70 9.55 -16.73
C GLN A 401 38.02 8.06 -16.84
N LEU A 402 38.17 7.55 -18.06
CA LEU A 402 38.78 6.26 -18.38
C LEU A 402 39.96 6.49 -19.33
N ASP A 403 40.83 5.48 -19.48
CA ASP A 403 41.90 5.52 -20.48
C ASP A 403 41.41 5.26 -21.92
N HIS A 404 40.12 4.99 -22.09
CA HIS A 404 39.44 4.80 -23.36
C HIS A 404 37.96 5.22 -23.28
N VAL A 405 37.30 5.38 -24.43
CA VAL A 405 35.86 5.60 -24.51
C VAL A 405 35.17 4.26 -24.80
N PRO A 406 34.28 3.76 -23.92
CA PRO A 406 33.58 2.50 -24.13
C PRO A 406 32.69 2.51 -25.38
N ILE A 407 32.76 1.46 -26.20
CA ILE A 407 31.83 1.28 -27.33
C ILE A 407 30.53 0.59 -26.86
N ASN A 408 30.65 -0.30 -25.87
CA ASN A 408 29.52 -1.00 -25.27
C ASN A 408 29.78 -1.21 -23.77
N MET A 409 29.03 -0.48 -22.93
CA MET A 409 29.20 -0.47 -21.48
C MET A 409 28.99 -1.82 -20.79
N PHE A 410 28.30 -2.78 -21.42
CA PHE A 410 28.08 -4.11 -20.82
C PHE A 410 29.25 -5.07 -21.04
N SER A 411 30.03 -4.85 -22.10
CA SER A 411 31.17 -5.70 -22.45
C SER A 411 32.52 -5.06 -22.12
N ASP A 412 32.50 -3.79 -21.71
CA ASP A 412 33.72 -3.01 -21.48
C ASP A 412 34.37 -3.40 -20.14
N PRO A 413 35.66 -3.81 -20.12
CA PRO A 413 36.34 -4.19 -18.89
C PRO A 413 36.62 -3.02 -17.94
N GLY A 414 36.57 -1.79 -18.43
CA GLY A 414 36.65 -0.56 -17.64
C GLY A 414 35.37 -0.22 -16.89
N ILE A 415 34.27 -0.94 -17.13
CA ILE A 415 32.98 -0.77 -16.45
C ILE A 415 32.59 -2.07 -15.74
N ILE A 416 32.46 -1.99 -14.42
CA ILE A 416 32.04 -3.11 -13.58
C ILE A 416 30.64 -2.84 -13.06
N TRP A 417 29.71 -3.73 -13.36
CA TRP A 417 28.36 -3.71 -12.82
C TRP A 417 28.35 -4.45 -11.48
N SER A 418 28.15 -3.72 -10.37
CA SER A 418 27.92 -4.34 -9.06
C SER A 418 26.53 -4.96 -9.03
N ASN A 419 26.39 -6.14 -8.42
CA ASN A 419 25.11 -6.88 -8.39
C ASN A 419 24.01 -6.05 -7.67
N ALA A 420 22.75 -6.20 -8.11
CA ALA A 420 21.58 -5.61 -7.46
C ALA A 420 21.26 -6.30 -6.10
N ASP A 421 20.48 -5.65 -5.23
CA ASP A 421 20.06 -6.22 -3.93
C ASP A 421 19.36 -7.57 -4.07
N SER A 422 18.56 -7.74 -5.13
CA SER A 422 17.89 -9.00 -5.50
C SER A 422 18.86 -10.17 -5.74
N GLN A 423 20.14 -9.88 -5.99
CA GLN A 423 21.20 -10.85 -6.31
C GLN A 423 22.18 -11.09 -5.15
N ILE A 424 22.14 -10.27 -4.08
CA ILE A 424 23.05 -10.34 -2.92
C ILE A 424 22.34 -10.78 -1.64
N ALA A 425 21.00 -10.78 -1.60
CA ALA A 425 20.22 -10.95 -0.37
C ALA A 425 20.60 -12.21 0.43
N ASP A 426 21.25 -11.98 1.59
CA ASP A 426 21.40 -12.98 2.65
C ASP A 426 20.05 -13.68 2.86
N SER A 427 20.00 -14.99 2.63
CA SER A 427 18.78 -15.81 2.68
C SER A 427 18.77 -16.77 3.86
N THR A 428 19.60 -16.49 4.88
CA THR A 428 19.72 -17.30 6.10
C THR A 428 18.35 -17.53 6.73
N TYR A 429 17.52 -16.49 6.80
CA TYR A 429 16.13 -16.59 7.26
C TYR A 429 15.12 -16.28 6.18
N VAL A 430 13.98 -16.98 6.21
CA VAL A 430 12.82 -16.69 5.36
C VAL A 430 12.29 -15.28 5.64
N GLU A 431 11.57 -14.71 4.68
CA GLU A 431 10.96 -13.38 4.82
C GLU A 431 10.05 -13.30 6.05
N LEU A 432 10.10 -12.16 6.75
CA LEU A 432 9.32 -11.94 7.96
C LEU A 432 7.82 -12.19 7.75
N ALA A 433 7.26 -11.76 6.61
CA ALA A 433 5.87 -11.97 6.21
C ALA A 433 5.44 -13.44 6.17
N LYS A 434 6.37 -14.38 5.97
CA LYS A 434 6.07 -15.82 6.03
C LYS A 434 6.04 -16.36 7.46
N ILE A 435 6.73 -15.70 8.38
CA ILE A 435 6.84 -16.11 9.79
C ILE A 435 5.69 -15.53 10.62
N ILE A 436 5.27 -14.29 10.34
CA ILE A 436 4.21 -13.57 11.09
C ILE A 436 2.93 -14.41 11.24
N PRO A 437 2.34 -15.00 10.17
CA PRO A 437 1.10 -15.78 10.31
C PRO A 437 1.26 -16.97 11.25
N VAL A 438 2.43 -17.63 11.22
CA VAL A 438 2.73 -18.77 12.11
C VAL A 438 2.87 -18.30 13.55
N LEU A 439 3.57 -17.19 13.79
CA LEU A 439 3.71 -16.59 15.12
C LEU A 439 2.34 -16.21 15.71
N ASN A 440 1.50 -15.56 14.92
CA ASN A 440 0.19 -15.07 15.35
C ASN A 440 -0.79 -16.22 15.60
N LYS A 441 -0.85 -17.22 14.71
CA LYS A 441 -1.70 -18.41 14.82
C LYS A 441 -1.51 -19.18 16.14
N TYR A 442 -0.29 -19.24 16.66
CA TYR A 442 0.05 -19.97 17.89
C TYR A 442 0.22 -19.06 19.12
N SER A 443 -0.41 -17.89 19.10
CA SER A 443 -0.51 -16.97 20.23
C SER A 443 -1.36 -17.54 21.37
N LYS A 444 -1.01 -17.15 22.59
CA LYS A 444 -1.74 -17.49 23.81
C LYS A 444 -2.10 -16.23 24.59
N THR A 445 -3.06 -16.37 25.50
CA THR A 445 -3.34 -15.32 26.49
C THR A 445 -2.07 -14.93 27.24
N ASP A 446 -1.91 -13.63 27.45
CA ASP A 446 -0.76 -12.94 28.03
C ASP A 446 0.53 -12.96 27.19
N ASP A 447 0.51 -13.48 25.96
CA ASP A 447 1.67 -13.36 25.06
C ASP A 447 1.91 -11.88 24.71
N PRO A 448 3.18 -11.42 24.72
CA PRO A 448 3.54 -10.10 24.25
C PRO A 448 3.40 -10.04 22.72
N ILE A 449 2.73 -9.00 22.27
CA ILE A 449 2.52 -8.71 20.84
C ILE A 449 2.93 -7.27 20.56
N TYR A 450 3.27 -6.99 19.32
CA TYR A 450 3.41 -5.63 18.82
C TYR A 450 2.23 -5.34 17.91
N VAL A 451 1.39 -4.37 18.28
CA VAL A 451 0.27 -3.90 17.48
C VAL A 451 0.81 -2.92 16.44
N LEU A 452 0.46 -3.15 15.17
CA LEU A 452 1.08 -2.44 14.05
C LEU A 452 0.47 -1.06 13.78
N ASN A 453 -0.78 -0.83 14.20
CA ASN A 453 -1.49 0.45 14.05
C ASN A 453 -2.44 0.67 15.24
N SER A 454 -2.67 1.94 15.58
CA SER A 454 -3.70 2.30 16.56
C SER A 454 -5.10 2.09 15.97
N PHE A 455 -6.04 1.55 16.74
CA PHE A 455 -7.42 1.32 16.30
C PHE A 455 -8.44 1.55 17.43
N THR A 456 -9.67 1.88 17.05
CA THR A 456 -10.77 2.15 17.99
C THR A 456 -11.92 1.15 17.83
N ASP A 457 -12.84 1.14 18.78
CA ASP A 457 -14.06 0.33 18.78
C ASP A 457 -15.05 0.70 17.65
N SER A 458 -15.03 1.94 17.17
CA SER A 458 -16.01 2.45 16.21
C SER A 458 -15.64 2.13 14.75
N ALA A 459 -16.53 1.43 14.05
CA ALA A 459 -16.69 1.61 12.61
C ALA A 459 -17.56 2.86 12.41
N THR A 460 -16.98 4.00 12.06
CA THR A 460 -17.76 5.21 11.74
C THR A 460 -18.63 4.98 10.52
N TYR A 461 -19.91 5.38 10.55
CA TYR A 461 -20.49 6.11 9.43
C TYR A 461 -21.57 7.13 9.83
N ALA A 462 -21.53 8.26 9.13
CA ALA A 462 -22.51 9.33 9.15
C ALA A 462 -23.73 8.95 8.29
N GLY A 463 -24.95 9.02 8.85
CA GLY A 463 -26.18 8.84 8.07
C GLY A 463 -27.49 8.82 8.88
N ARG A 464 -28.59 9.22 8.23
CA ARG A 464 -29.92 9.50 8.80
C ARG A 464 -30.85 8.27 9.00
N TYR A 465 -30.39 7.03 8.75
CA TYR A 465 -31.24 5.83 8.68
C TYR A 465 -30.71 4.58 9.42
N GLY A 466 -30.23 4.72 10.65
CA GLY A 466 -30.10 3.59 11.60
C GLY A 466 -28.68 3.18 12.01
N ARG A 467 -28.55 2.80 13.28
CA ARG A 467 -27.28 2.51 13.98
C ARG A 467 -26.74 1.13 13.61
N GLY A 468 -25.48 1.07 13.16
CA GLY A 468 -24.71 -0.17 13.02
C GLY A 468 -24.01 -0.57 14.31
N THR A 469 -23.64 -1.85 14.41
CA THR A 469 -23.01 -2.51 15.57
C THR A 469 -21.48 -2.46 15.50
N THR A 470 -20.82 -2.24 16.64
CA THR A 470 -19.37 -2.37 16.81
C THR A 470 -19.01 -3.86 16.81
N LYS A 471 -18.16 -4.31 15.88
CA LYS A 471 -17.69 -5.71 15.83
C LYS A 471 -16.28 -5.89 16.39
N ARG A 472 -15.66 -4.82 16.90
CA ARG A 472 -14.34 -4.87 17.51
C ARG A 472 -14.36 -5.17 19.00
N GLY A 473 -15.47 -5.49 19.66
CA GLY A 473 -15.50 -5.72 21.12
C GLY A 473 -15.53 -7.18 21.57
N ARG A 474 -14.94 -7.51 22.72
CA ARG A 474 -15.11 -8.81 23.41
C ARG A 474 -16.35 -8.82 24.31
N GLY A 475 -17.56 -8.80 23.74
CA GLY A 475 -18.82 -8.83 24.49
C GLY A 475 -19.87 -7.83 23.98
N ASP A 476 -20.79 -7.41 24.85
CA ASP A 476 -21.86 -6.48 24.49
C ASP A 476 -21.31 -5.11 24.08
N ASN A 477 -21.77 -4.62 22.92
CA ASN A 477 -21.31 -3.41 22.24
C ASN A 477 -21.17 -2.18 23.17
N ALA A 478 -22.07 -2.01 24.13
CA ALA A 478 -22.07 -0.86 25.05
C ALA A 478 -20.82 -0.77 25.97
N LEU A 479 -20.13 -1.89 26.20
CA LEU A 479 -18.93 -1.92 27.04
C LEU A 479 -17.70 -1.38 26.30
N THR A 480 -17.62 -1.61 24.99
CA THR A 480 -16.47 -1.26 24.17
C THR A 480 -16.53 0.14 23.56
N ASP A 481 -17.66 0.83 23.69
CA ASP A 481 -17.83 2.21 23.21
C ASP A 481 -16.70 3.15 23.68
N ASN A 482 -16.12 3.90 22.74
CA ASN A 482 -15.01 4.85 22.94
C ASN A 482 -13.73 4.19 23.48
N THR A 483 -13.42 2.97 23.05
CA THR A 483 -12.18 2.28 23.42
C THR A 483 -11.18 2.41 22.29
N SER A 484 -9.94 2.78 22.62
CA SER A 484 -8.81 2.76 21.69
C SER A 484 -7.75 1.76 22.14
N VAL A 485 -7.04 1.18 21.17
CA VAL A 485 -5.79 0.44 21.36
C VAL A 485 -4.73 1.22 20.59
N ASP A 486 -3.70 1.65 21.30
CA ASP A 486 -2.58 2.35 20.66
C ASP A 486 -1.61 1.34 20.04
N GLU A 487 -0.93 1.79 18.99
CA GLU A 487 0.17 1.04 18.37
C GLU A 487 1.29 0.76 19.37
N GLY A 488 2.05 -0.32 19.13
CA GLY A 488 3.18 -0.71 19.96
C GLY A 488 2.92 -1.91 20.87
N LEU A 489 3.71 -2.00 21.94
CA LEU A 489 3.78 -3.19 22.79
C LEU A 489 2.47 -3.39 23.57
N ASN A 490 1.85 -4.54 23.34
CA ASN A 490 0.59 -4.95 23.95
C ASN A 490 0.65 -6.42 24.36
N LYS A 491 -0.46 -6.94 24.89
CA LYS A 491 -0.62 -8.37 25.22
C LYS A 491 -1.96 -8.90 24.73
N ILE A 492 -1.97 -10.17 24.34
CA ILE A 492 -3.21 -10.89 24.07
C ILE A 492 -3.98 -11.04 25.39
N LYS A 493 -5.13 -10.39 25.49
CA LYS A 493 -5.99 -10.42 26.67
C LYS A 493 -7.01 -11.54 26.64
N GLY A 494 -7.29 -12.08 25.46
CA GLY A 494 -8.26 -13.14 25.30
C GLY A 494 -8.25 -13.78 23.93
N ILE A 495 -8.75 -15.01 23.89
CA ILE A 495 -9.01 -15.75 22.67
C ILE A 495 -10.44 -16.26 22.80
N ASP A 496 -11.25 -16.03 21.79
CA ASP A 496 -12.56 -16.66 21.69
C ASP A 496 -12.52 -17.68 20.56
N TYR A 497 -13.13 -18.83 20.81
CA TYR A 497 -13.27 -19.92 19.85
C TYR A 497 -14.74 -20.02 19.47
N PHE A 498 -15.02 -20.22 18.18
CA PHE A 498 -16.37 -20.19 17.65
C PHE A 498 -16.83 -21.57 17.14
N SER A 499 -18.15 -21.70 17.00
CA SER A 499 -18.84 -22.93 16.58
C SER A 499 -18.55 -23.36 15.13
N ASP A 500 -17.93 -22.50 14.33
CA ASP A 500 -17.46 -22.79 12.96
C ASP A 500 -15.96 -23.15 12.92
N PHE A 501 -15.35 -23.36 14.09
CA PHE A 501 -13.93 -23.61 14.28
C PHE A 501 -13.02 -22.42 13.92
N THR A 502 -13.56 -21.21 13.81
CA THR A 502 -12.74 -19.99 13.76
C THR A 502 -12.42 -19.48 15.17
N TYR A 503 -11.40 -18.66 15.29
CA TYR A 503 -11.02 -18.03 16.56
C TYR A 503 -10.68 -16.56 16.35
N ARG A 504 -10.75 -15.80 17.43
CA ARG A 504 -10.44 -14.36 17.42
C ARG A 504 -9.56 -13.99 18.60
N PHE A 505 -8.54 -13.19 18.33
CA PHE A 505 -7.67 -12.61 19.33
C PHE A 505 -8.22 -11.27 19.82
N TYR A 506 -7.97 -10.96 21.08
CA TYR A 506 -8.37 -9.69 21.67
C TYR A 506 -7.23 -9.04 22.46
N VAL A 507 -7.13 -7.73 22.35
CA VAL A 507 -6.13 -6.87 23.02
C VAL A 507 -6.86 -5.94 23.98
N GLY A 508 -6.21 -5.56 25.09
CA GLY A 508 -6.78 -4.59 26.02
C GLY A 508 -6.73 -3.19 25.44
N GLY A 509 -7.86 -2.48 25.44
CA GLY A 509 -7.92 -1.08 25.09
C GLY A 509 -8.15 -0.18 26.30
N GLU A 510 -7.97 1.12 26.08
CA GLU A 510 -8.23 2.19 27.02
C GLU A 510 -9.50 2.92 26.62
N LYS A 511 -10.36 3.23 27.59
CA LYS A 511 -11.61 3.94 27.32
C LYS A 511 -11.35 5.45 27.39
N TYR A 512 -11.71 6.18 26.35
CA TYR A 512 -11.64 7.63 26.35
C TYR A 512 -12.65 8.21 27.34
N VAL A 513 -12.15 9.01 28.28
CA VAL A 513 -12.95 9.64 29.34
C VAL A 513 -13.08 11.14 29.04
N TRP A 514 -14.31 11.65 28.97
CA TRP A 514 -14.56 13.08 28.80
C TRP A 514 -14.17 13.83 30.08
N HIS A 515 -13.61 15.04 29.94
CA HIS A 515 -12.88 15.86 30.94
C HIS A 515 -13.54 16.14 32.33
N TRP A 516 -14.70 15.58 32.66
CA TRP A 516 -15.40 15.77 33.93
C TRP A 516 -15.55 14.49 34.77
N ASP A 517 -15.05 13.34 34.31
CA ASP A 517 -15.05 12.09 35.06
C ASP A 517 -13.63 11.76 35.54
N THR A 518 -13.35 12.04 36.82
CA THR A 518 -12.00 11.98 37.40
C THR A 518 -11.53 10.55 37.75
N ASP A 519 -12.37 9.54 37.56
CA ASP A 519 -11.95 8.14 37.61
C ASP A 519 -11.45 7.75 36.21
N LYS A 520 -10.12 7.76 35.99
CA LYS A 520 -9.51 7.01 34.87
C LYS A 520 -10.20 5.65 34.83
N SER A 521 -10.82 5.29 33.71
CA SER A 521 -11.75 4.18 33.63
C SER A 521 -11.14 2.92 34.27
N LYS A 522 -11.70 2.47 35.40
CA LYS A 522 -11.32 1.20 36.08
C LYS A 522 -11.54 -0.04 35.21
N ILE A 523 -12.08 0.15 34.02
CA ILE A 523 -12.44 -0.87 33.04
C ILE A 523 -11.53 -0.65 31.84
N SER A 524 -10.71 -1.65 31.53
CA SER A 524 -10.07 -1.79 30.22
C SER A 524 -10.94 -2.78 29.44
N PRO A 525 -11.72 -2.37 28.44
CA PRO A 525 -12.39 -3.30 27.53
C PRO A 525 -11.36 -4.06 26.69
N SER A 526 -11.77 -5.14 26.04
CA SER A 526 -10.91 -5.84 25.09
C SER A 526 -11.45 -5.67 23.68
N LEU A 527 -10.58 -5.29 22.75
CA LEU A 527 -10.92 -5.17 21.35
C LEU A 527 -10.37 -6.32 20.52
N TYR A 528 -11.15 -6.79 19.55
CA TYR A 528 -10.77 -7.74 18.53
C TYR A 528 -9.65 -7.15 17.67
N ILE A 529 -8.67 -7.97 17.37
CA ILE A 529 -7.55 -7.63 16.49
C ILE A 529 -7.46 -8.66 15.37
N GLU A 530 -7.26 -8.19 14.15
CA GLU A 530 -7.11 -9.06 12.98
C GLU A 530 -5.75 -9.77 12.98
N ASP A 531 -5.66 -10.92 12.31
CA ASP A 531 -4.43 -11.75 12.27
C ASP A 531 -3.23 -11.02 11.62
N ASP A 532 -3.45 -9.96 10.85
CA ASP A 532 -2.41 -9.13 10.22
C ASP A 532 -2.21 -7.76 10.90
N GLU A 533 -2.88 -7.48 12.03
CA GLU A 533 -2.75 -6.20 12.76
C GLU A 533 -1.72 -6.25 13.90
N PHE A 534 -1.10 -7.40 14.15
CA PHE A 534 -0.08 -7.57 15.19
C PHE A 534 1.02 -8.56 14.81
N ILE A 535 2.10 -8.56 15.59
CA ILE A 535 3.16 -9.58 15.52
C ILE A 535 3.41 -10.13 16.92
N ASN A 536 3.28 -11.44 17.09
CA ASN A 536 3.64 -12.10 18.34
C ASN A 536 5.16 -12.12 18.53
N LEU A 537 5.63 -11.58 19.66
CA LEU A 537 7.06 -11.41 19.94
C LEU A 537 7.70 -12.62 20.61
N LYS A 538 6.94 -13.69 20.85
CA LYS A 538 7.35 -14.69 21.83
C LYS A 538 8.47 -15.60 21.41
N PHE A 539 8.49 -15.93 20.13
CA PHE A 539 9.40 -16.90 19.52
C PHE A 539 10.42 -16.23 18.60
N ILE A 540 10.65 -14.94 18.80
CA ILE A 540 11.66 -14.15 18.11
C ILE A 540 12.57 -13.47 19.14
N ASN A 541 13.72 -12.97 18.70
CA ASN A 541 14.67 -12.27 19.55
C ASN A 541 15.25 -11.04 18.83
N SER A 542 15.93 -10.19 19.58
CA SER A 542 16.53 -8.94 19.09
C SER A 542 17.53 -9.17 17.96
N ASN A 543 18.29 -10.27 17.98
CA ASN A 543 19.21 -10.64 16.89
C ASN A 543 18.49 -10.91 15.56
N LEU A 544 17.38 -11.64 15.60
CA LEU A 544 16.58 -11.92 14.41
C LEU A 544 15.91 -10.64 13.87
N ILE A 545 15.45 -9.75 14.75
CA ILE A 545 14.92 -8.45 14.33
C ILE A 545 16.02 -7.57 13.71
N ASN A 546 17.24 -7.57 14.26
CA ASN A 546 18.39 -6.89 13.63
C ASN A 546 18.66 -7.42 12.22
N TYR A 547 18.58 -8.74 12.01
CA TYR A 547 18.70 -9.31 10.67
C TYR A 547 17.68 -8.70 9.70
N TYR A 548 16.41 -8.62 10.07
CA TYR A 548 15.38 -8.02 9.20
C TYR A 548 15.57 -6.52 8.98
N ILE A 549 16.05 -5.79 10.00
CA ILE A 549 16.41 -4.37 9.89
C ILE A 549 17.60 -4.18 8.91
N HIS A 550 18.57 -5.09 8.89
CA HIS A 550 19.75 -4.93 8.04
C HIS A 550 19.52 -5.43 6.61
N THR A 551 18.82 -6.55 6.45
CA THR A 551 18.64 -7.22 5.15
C THR A 551 17.41 -6.73 4.37
N LYS A 552 16.52 -5.95 4.99
CA LYS A 552 15.22 -5.52 4.41
C LYS A 552 14.29 -6.68 4.02
N ARG A 553 14.56 -7.92 4.46
CA ARG A 553 13.80 -9.13 4.08
C ARG A 553 12.48 -9.28 4.83
N ILE A 554 11.65 -8.24 4.81
CA ILE A 554 10.34 -8.28 5.44
C ILE A 554 9.32 -9.03 4.59
N GLY A 555 9.49 -9.08 3.27
CA GLY A 555 8.50 -9.67 2.35
C GLY A 555 7.22 -8.85 2.26
N LYS A 556 6.12 -9.48 1.86
CA LYS A 556 4.80 -8.83 1.73
C LYS A 556 4.01 -8.84 3.03
N VAL A 557 4.42 -7.99 3.98
CA VAL A 557 3.66 -7.79 5.22
C VAL A 557 2.37 -7.03 4.88
N SER A 558 1.25 -7.45 5.47
CA SER A 558 -0.01 -6.70 5.43
C SER A 558 -0.37 -6.19 6.81
N ASN A 559 -1.13 -5.10 6.85
CA ASN A 559 -1.71 -4.52 8.05
C ASN A 559 -3.12 -4.01 7.72
N SER A 560 -4.13 -4.59 8.35
CA SER A 560 -5.55 -4.40 8.04
C SER A 560 -5.84 -4.57 6.53
N GLY A 561 -5.23 -5.56 5.89
CA GLY A 561 -5.40 -5.87 4.47
C GLY A 561 -4.65 -4.95 3.49
N ARG A 562 -3.80 -4.04 3.97
CA ARG A 562 -2.96 -3.17 3.12
C ARG A 562 -1.50 -3.60 3.16
N TYR A 563 -0.82 -3.54 2.02
CA TYR A 563 0.61 -3.80 1.95
C TYR A 563 1.40 -2.76 2.76
N VAL A 564 2.34 -3.24 3.56
CA VAL A 564 3.24 -2.43 4.37
C VAL A 564 4.64 -2.53 3.76
N ASP A 565 5.16 -1.39 3.32
CA ASP A 565 6.54 -1.30 2.84
C ASP A 565 7.56 -1.37 3.99
N TYR A 566 8.84 -1.38 3.62
CA TYR A 566 9.92 -1.48 4.59
C TYR A 566 10.05 -0.24 5.47
N SER A 567 9.84 0.97 4.92
CA SER A 567 9.91 2.20 5.70
C SER A 567 8.82 2.27 6.78
N HIS A 568 7.61 1.75 6.54
CA HIS A 568 6.55 1.62 7.55
C HIS A 568 6.89 0.56 8.58
N MET A 569 7.51 -0.54 8.16
CA MET A 569 7.94 -1.59 9.10
C MET A 569 9.12 -1.15 9.98
N LEU A 570 9.96 -0.20 9.55
CA LEU A 570 11.19 0.12 10.25
C LEU A 570 10.99 0.65 11.69
N PRO A 571 10.12 1.65 11.96
CA PRO A 571 9.80 2.08 13.32
C PRO A 571 9.22 0.94 14.18
N ILE A 572 8.36 0.11 13.58
CA ILE A 572 7.76 -1.07 14.21
C ILE A 572 8.87 -2.06 14.63
N LEU A 573 9.79 -2.38 13.73
CA LEU A 573 10.92 -3.28 14.01
C LEU A 573 11.83 -2.73 15.12
N PHE A 574 12.07 -1.41 15.16
CA PHE A 574 12.80 -0.80 16.28
C PHE A 574 12.06 -0.91 17.61
N GLY A 575 10.74 -0.69 17.62
CA GLY A 575 9.91 -0.89 18.79
C GLY A 575 9.91 -2.34 19.28
N MET A 576 9.79 -3.29 18.36
CA MET A 576 9.88 -4.73 18.64
C MET A 576 11.24 -5.10 19.24
N LYS A 577 12.34 -4.63 18.62
CA LYS A 577 13.70 -4.86 19.10
C LYS A 577 13.87 -4.36 20.54
N LYS A 578 13.44 -3.13 20.82
CA LYS A 578 13.54 -2.54 22.17
C LYS A 578 12.77 -3.37 23.20
N ALA A 579 11.54 -3.76 22.89
CA ALA A 579 10.72 -4.59 23.78
C ALA A 579 11.36 -5.98 24.02
N LEU A 580 11.95 -6.58 22.99
CA LEU A 580 12.66 -7.85 23.09
C LEU A 580 13.92 -7.72 23.96
N GLU A 581 14.74 -6.69 23.76
CA GLU A 581 15.96 -6.46 24.57
C GLU A 581 15.63 -6.28 26.07
N GLU A 582 14.53 -5.61 26.40
CA GLU A 582 14.05 -5.48 27.78
C GLU A 582 13.67 -6.84 28.39
N GLN A 583 12.92 -7.67 27.65
CA GLN A 583 12.55 -9.02 28.10
C GLN A 583 13.78 -9.95 28.19
N GLU A 584 14.71 -9.85 27.25
CA GLU A 584 15.92 -10.68 27.18
C GLU A 584 16.87 -10.38 28.35
N LYS A 585 16.93 -9.13 28.81
CA LYS A 585 17.63 -8.74 30.04
C LYS A 585 17.03 -9.44 31.26
N VAL A 586 15.70 -9.50 31.35
CA VAL A 586 15.01 -10.21 32.44
C VAL A 586 15.30 -11.72 32.38
N ASP A 587 15.18 -12.32 31.20
CA ASP A 587 15.45 -13.75 31.00
C ASP A 587 16.90 -14.11 31.35
N ARG A 588 17.86 -13.23 31.01
CA ARG A 588 19.29 -13.39 31.31
C ARG A 588 19.55 -13.50 32.82
N LEU A 589 18.80 -12.81 33.67
CA LEU A 589 18.97 -12.85 35.13
C LEU A 589 18.70 -14.24 35.72
N HIS A 590 17.90 -15.06 35.04
CA HIS A 590 17.57 -16.41 35.49
C HIS A 590 18.55 -17.49 35.01
N ILE A 591 19.39 -17.20 34.02
CA ILE A 591 20.24 -18.18 33.33
C ILE A 591 21.71 -18.02 33.77
N VAL A 592 22.39 -19.13 34.00
CA VAL A 592 23.81 -19.14 34.37
C VAL A 592 24.65 -18.64 33.19
N ALA A 593 25.64 -17.78 33.44
CA ALA A 593 26.41 -17.10 32.40
C ALA A 593 27.07 -18.03 31.37
N GLN A 594 27.53 -19.22 31.80
CA GLN A 594 28.16 -20.21 30.93
C GLN A 594 27.20 -20.84 29.90
N ASP A 595 25.90 -20.88 30.23
CA ASP A 595 24.87 -21.56 29.45
C ASP A 595 24.11 -20.58 28.54
N TYR A 596 24.30 -19.26 28.73
CA TYR A 596 23.51 -18.27 28.03
C TYR A 596 24.01 -18.05 26.61
N ASP A 597 23.13 -18.33 25.66
CA ASP A 597 23.20 -17.88 24.28
C ASP A 597 21.77 -17.52 23.84
N LEU A 598 21.58 -16.33 23.28
CA LEU A 598 20.25 -15.79 23.00
C LEU A 598 19.50 -16.63 21.96
N ASN A 599 20.18 -17.07 20.89
CA ASN A 599 19.56 -17.88 19.83
C ASN A 599 19.28 -19.30 20.33
N LEU A 600 20.18 -19.86 21.14
CA LEU A 600 19.97 -21.16 21.77
C LEU A 600 18.79 -21.13 22.75
N LEU A 601 18.63 -20.04 23.51
CA LEU A 601 17.49 -19.83 24.40
C LEU A 601 16.17 -19.70 23.62
N THR A 602 16.16 -18.94 22.52
CA THR A 602 14.97 -18.84 21.65
C THR A 602 14.60 -20.20 21.05
N SER A 603 15.60 -20.98 20.61
CA SER A 603 15.40 -22.35 20.14
C SER A 603 14.74 -23.23 21.20
N PHE A 604 15.23 -23.17 22.45
CA PHE A 604 14.62 -23.86 23.58
C PHE A 604 13.16 -23.42 23.82
N LYS A 605 12.89 -22.10 23.74
CA LYS A 605 11.54 -21.56 23.90
C LYS A 605 10.58 -22.13 22.87
N ILE A 606 10.99 -22.20 21.60
CA ILE A 606 10.19 -22.74 20.49
C ILE A 606 9.90 -24.23 20.72
N LEU A 607 10.94 -25.04 20.91
CA LEU A 607 10.84 -26.50 21.00
C LEU A 607 10.03 -26.97 22.23
N HIS A 608 10.11 -26.23 23.33
CA HIS A 608 9.48 -26.60 24.59
C HIS A 608 8.25 -25.75 24.95
N ASP A 609 7.83 -24.85 24.05
CA ASP A 609 6.69 -23.94 24.26
C ASP A 609 6.84 -23.13 25.57
N VAL A 610 8.06 -22.68 25.85
CA VAL A 610 8.37 -21.91 27.05
C VAL A 610 8.08 -20.45 26.80
N ARG A 611 7.03 -19.98 27.47
CA ARG A 611 6.63 -18.58 27.42
C ARG A 611 7.43 -17.77 28.48
N VAL A 612 7.17 -18.09 29.74
CA VAL A 612 7.85 -17.61 30.95
C VAL A 612 9.30 -18.11 31.19
N VAL A 613 10.40 -17.37 31.06
CA VAL A 613 11.68 -17.88 31.67
C VAL A 613 11.63 -17.68 33.18
N THR A 614 11.16 -18.70 33.90
CA THR A 614 11.17 -18.73 35.37
C THR A 614 12.40 -19.49 35.88
N PRO A 615 12.74 -19.43 37.18
CA PRO A 615 13.84 -20.24 37.74
C PRO A 615 13.70 -21.74 37.47
N HIS A 616 12.48 -22.26 37.39
CA HIS A 616 12.22 -23.65 37.01
C HIS A 616 12.58 -23.91 35.53
N GLN A 617 12.19 -23.00 34.62
CA GLN A 617 12.50 -23.14 33.20
C GLN A 617 13.99 -22.95 32.92
N ALA A 618 14.68 -22.06 33.63
CA ALA A 618 16.12 -21.89 33.52
C ALA A 618 16.88 -23.18 33.89
N LYS A 619 16.47 -23.88 34.95
CA LYS A 619 17.03 -25.20 35.28
C LYS A 619 16.80 -26.24 34.18
N ARG A 620 15.61 -26.23 33.56
CA ARG A 620 15.30 -27.11 32.41
C ARG A 620 16.16 -26.76 31.19
N TYR A 621 16.41 -25.48 30.95
CA TYR A 621 17.27 -25.01 29.88
C TYR A 621 18.72 -25.48 30.06
N SER A 622 19.33 -25.27 31.24
CA SER A 622 20.68 -25.76 31.52
C SER A 622 20.80 -27.29 31.37
N LYS A 623 19.77 -28.03 31.82
CA LYS A 623 19.73 -29.49 31.62
C LYS A 623 19.62 -29.86 30.15
N TRP A 624 18.83 -29.12 29.37
CA TRP A 624 18.70 -29.33 27.92
C TRP A 624 20.05 -29.10 27.23
N ILE A 625 20.73 -27.97 27.49
CA ILE A 625 22.04 -27.67 26.91
C ILE A 625 23.08 -28.75 27.25
N SER A 626 23.10 -29.20 28.51
CA SER A 626 24.03 -30.24 28.97
C SER A 626 23.81 -31.58 28.27
N GLY A 627 22.60 -31.83 27.75
CA GLY A 627 22.25 -33.04 27.01
C GLY A 627 22.45 -32.94 25.49
N LEU A 628 22.79 -31.76 24.95
CA LEU A 628 23.01 -31.57 23.52
C LEU A 628 24.45 -31.93 23.13
N SER A 629 24.62 -32.51 21.93
CA SER A 629 25.92 -32.62 21.27
C SER A 629 26.45 -31.23 20.85
N ASP A 630 27.74 -31.13 20.57
CA ASP A 630 28.32 -29.85 20.10
C ASP A 630 27.81 -29.46 18.71
N GLU A 631 27.48 -30.46 17.88
CA GLU A 631 26.83 -30.28 16.58
C GLU A 631 25.42 -29.69 16.75
N ASP A 632 24.61 -30.25 17.65
CA ASP A 632 23.26 -29.74 17.93
C ASP A 632 23.29 -28.32 18.51
N LYS A 633 24.23 -28.04 19.43
CA LYS A 633 24.42 -26.69 19.98
C LYS A 633 24.74 -25.69 18.87
N SER A 634 25.64 -26.05 17.96
CA SER A 634 26.00 -25.20 16.81
C SER A 634 24.78 -24.94 15.92
N TYR A 635 23.99 -25.99 15.62
CA TYR A 635 22.77 -25.87 14.83
C TYR A 635 21.74 -24.92 15.48
N TYR A 636 21.41 -25.11 16.76
CA TYR A 636 20.42 -24.27 17.45
C TYR A 636 20.88 -22.83 17.68
N LYS A 637 22.20 -22.58 17.76
CA LYS A 637 22.74 -21.21 17.80
C LYS A 637 22.50 -20.40 16.52
N GLN A 638 22.31 -21.07 15.39
CA GLN A 638 21.99 -20.41 14.13
C GLN A 638 20.50 -20.02 14.01
N LEU A 639 19.63 -20.55 14.89
CA LEU A 639 18.18 -20.28 14.89
C LEU A 639 17.47 -20.63 13.56
N LEU A 640 18.05 -21.48 12.71
CA LEU A 640 17.49 -21.83 11.39
C LEU A 640 16.11 -22.51 11.46
N LEU A 641 15.77 -23.09 12.61
CA LEU A 641 14.46 -23.68 12.85
C LEU A 641 13.29 -22.70 12.71
N ILE A 642 13.55 -21.38 12.74
CA ILE A 642 12.53 -20.36 12.45
C ILE A 642 12.00 -20.45 11.00
N ASN A 643 12.82 -20.97 10.07
CA ASN A 643 12.43 -21.13 8.66
C ASN A 643 11.36 -22.21 8.48
N GLU A 644 11.28 -23.15 9.41
CA GLU A 644 10.29 -24.22 9.44
C GLU A 644 9.43 -24.13 10.71
N LEU A 645 9.15 -22.91 11.18
CA LEU A 645 8.50 -22.68 12.48
C LEU A 645 7.23 -23.49 12.66
N GLU A 646 6.39 -23.66 11.63
CA GLU A 646 5.16 -24.44 11.71
C GLU A 646 5.38 -25.93 11.99
N ASN A 647 6.53 -26.49 11.56
CA ASN A 647 6.89 -27.89 11.80
C ASN A 647 7.41 -28.13 13.21
N VAL A 648 8.07 -27.13 13.81
CA VAL A 648 8.76 -27.26 15.10
C VAL A 648 7.96 -26.70 16.28
N ILE A 649 7.06 -25.75 16.04
CA ILE A 649 6.26 -25.13 17.09
C ILE A 649 5.26 -26.13 17.66
N ARG A 650 5.19 -26.19 18.99
CA ARG A 650 4.25 -27.09 19.65
C ARG A 650 2.83 -26.56 19.52
N LYS A 651 1.97 -27.31 18.82
CA LYS A 651 0.55 -26.97 18.66
C LYS A 651 -0.15 -26.88 20.02
N PRO A 652 -0.98 -25.85 20.24
CA PRO A 652 -1.75 -25.70 21.47
C PRO A 652 -2.79 -26.82 21.57
N LYS A 653 -2.96 -27.34 22.79
CA LYS A 653 -3.96 -28.37 23.08
C LYS A 653 -5.29 -27.71 23.41
N VAL A 654 -6.09 -27.47 22.38
CA VAL A 654 -7.42 -26.85 22.49
C VAL A 654 -8.42 -27.82 21.88
N TYR A 655 -9.36 -28.28 22.71
CA TYR A 655 -10.38 -29.24 22.30
C TYR A 655 -11.76 -28.63 22.41
N ALA A 656 -12.61 -28.84 21.40
CA ALA A 656 -14.02 -28.54 21.46
C ALA A 656 -14.81 -29.81 21.84
N ALA A 657 -15.78 -29.68 22.73
CA ALA A 657 -16.72 -30.77 23.02
C ALA A 657 -17.86 -30.73 22.02
N VAL A 658 -18.01 -31.80 21.25
CA VAL A 658 -18.97 -31.92 20.15
C VAL A 658 -19.84 -33.17 20.35
N SER A 659 -21.14 -33.06 20.06
CA SER A 659 -22.06 -34.20 20.15
C SER A 659 -21.96 -35.09 18.91
N LYS A 660 -22.30 -36.37 19.02
CA LYS A 660 -22.66 -37.16 17.82
C LYS A 660 -23.87 -36.54 17.09
N PRO A 661 -24.08 -36.83 15.79
CA PRO A 661 -25.30 -36.43 15.10
C PRO A 661 -26.54 -36.92 15.83
N VAL A 662 -27.47 -36.00 16.09
CA VAL A 662 -28.75 -36.28 16.75
C VAL A 662 -29.88 -35.93 15.80
N PHE A 663 -30.82 -36.84 15.61
CA PHE A 663 -32.05 -36.57 14.87
C PHE A 663 -33.04 -35.80 15.75
N LEU A 664 -33.45 -34.61 15.31
CA LEU A 664 -34.37 -33.73 16.02
C LEU A 664 -35.81 -33.96 15.52
N ASP A 665 -36.60 -34.72 16.28
CA ASP A 665 -37.93 -35.21 15.89
C ASP A 665 -39.04 -34.88 16.90
N SER A 666 -38.96 -33.72 17.57
CA SER A 666 -40.04 -33.25 18.47
C SER A 666 -41.39 -33.20 17.74
N GLU A 667 -42.48 -33.32 18.50
CA GLU A 667 -43.85 -33.31 17.96
C GLU A 667 -44.11 -32.07 17.11
N GLU A 668 -43.71 -30.89 17.58
CA GLU A 668 -43.83 -29.61 16.89
C GLU A 668 -43.01 -29.56 15.58
N ARG A 669 -41.78 -30.10 15.58
CA ARG A 669 -40.94 -30.16 14.37
C ARG A 669 -41.50 -31.12 13.33
N ARG A 670 -42.12 -32.22 13.76
CA ARG A 670 -42.87 -33.13 12.88
C ARG A 670 -44.07 -32.43 12.25
N GLU A 671 -44.85 -31.68 13.02
CA GLU A 671 -45.97 -30.89 12.51
C GLU A 671 -45.52 -29.83 11.50
N ARG A 672 -44.41 -29.13 11.79
CA ARG A 672 -43.82 -28.10 10.92
C ARG A 672 -43.01 -28.65 9.74
N LYS A 673 -42.77 -29.97 9.67
CA LYS A 673 -41.88 -30.63 8.69
C LYS A 673 -40.45 -30.03 8.70
N THR A 674 -39.88 -29.86 9.89
CA THR A 674 -38.55 -29.26 10.12
C THR A 674 -37.61 -30.18 10.91
N THR A 675 -37.83 -31.49 10.80
CA THR A 675 -36.96 -32.51 11.40
C THR A 675 -35.63 -32.58 10.65
N GLU A 676 -34.53 -32.66 11.38
CA GLU A 676 -33.18 -32.65 10.83
C GLU A 676 -32.20 -33.39 11.76
N TYR A 677 -31.12 -33.91 11.20
CA TYR A 677 -29.91 -34.22 11.94
C TYR A 677 -29.15 -32.95 12.27
N ALA A 678 -28.68 -32.85 13.52
CA ALA A 678 -27.86 -31.76 14.00
C ALA A 678 -26.74 -32.27 14.90
N MET A 679 -25.63 -31.55 14.89
CA MET A 679 -24.56 -31.70 15.88
C MET A 679 -24.47 -30.44 16.72
N PHE A 680 -24.00 -30.57 17.95
CA PHE A 680 -23.93 -29.49 18.90
C PHE A 680 -22.52 -29.35 19.47
N ALA A 681 -22.17 -28.13 19.89
CA ALA A 681 -21.02 -27.83 20.72
C ALA A 681 -21.48 -27.19 22.03
N ILE A 682 -20.63 -27.28 23.05
CA ILE A 682 -20.89 -26.64 24.36
C ILE A 682 -20.41 -25.20 24.32
N SER A 683 -21.27 -24.25 24.70
CA SER A 683 -20.92 -22.84 24.90
C SER A 683 -21.08 -22.43 26.36
N GLU A 684 -20.47 -21.30 26.72
CA GLU A 684 -20.75 -20.66 28.01
C GLU A 684 -22.10 -19.97 27.97
N ALA A 685 -22.88 -20.13 29.05
CA ALA A 685 -24.19 -19.51 29.14
C ALA A 685 -24.08 -17.98 29.00
N ASN A 686 -25.00 -17.39 28.24
CA ASN A 686 -25.08 -15.95 28.01
C ASN A 686 -26.39 -15.38 28.56
N GLY A 687 -26.62 -14.08 28.39
CA GLY A 687 -27.83 -13.41 28.88
C GLY A 687 -29.16 -13.92 28.28
N TYR A 688 -29.11 -14.70 27.20
CA TYR A 688 -30.26 -15.33 26.56
C TYR A 688 -30.44 -16.80 26.96
N THR A 689 -29.50 -17.40 27.68
CA THR A 689 -29.62 -18.77 28.16
C THR A 689 -30.79 -18.85 29.15
N GLY A 690 -31.72 -19.77 28.86
CA GLY A 690 -32.93 -19.93 29.66
C GLY A 690 -32.67 -20.47 31.05
N THR A 691 -33.68 -20.39 31.90
CA THR A 691 -33.65 -20.98 33.25
C THR A 691 -34.72 -22.06 33.36
N ILE A 692 -34.50 -23.04 34.24
CA ILE A 692 -35.46 -24.12 34.50
C ILE A 692 -35.98 -24.00 35.92
N PHE A 693 -37.28 -24.17 36.11
CA PHE A 693 -37.90 -24.09 37.43
C PHE A 693 -37.59 -25.35 38.25
N ASP A 694 -37.14 -25.14 39.50
CA ASP A 694 -36.84 -26.19 40.46
C ASP A 694 -37.79 -26.06 41.66
N GLU A 695 -38.77 -26.95 41.71
CA GLU A 695 -39.79 -27.03 42.76
C GLU A 695 -39.21 -27.43 44.11
N THR A 696 -38.03 -28.07 44.13
CA THR A 696 -37.38 -28.56 45.35
C THR A 696 -36.66 -27.45 46.11
N LYS A 697 -36.41 -26.30 45.47
CA LYS A 697 -35.69 -25.17 46.07
C LYS A 697 -36.61 -24.14 46.71
N GLY A 698 -36.99 -24.41 47.96
CA GLY A 698 -37.72 -23.49 48.85
C GLY A 698 -39.24 -23.56 48.70
N LYS A 699 -39.98 -22.84 49.56
CA LYS A 699 -41.46 -22.96 49.69
C LYS A 699 -42.28 -22.57 48.45
N ARG A 700 -41.69 -21.91 47.46
CA ARG A 700 -42.34 -21.49 46.20
C ARG A 700 -41.55 -21.93 44.95
N GLY A 701 -40.55 -22.80 45.09
CA GLY A 701 -39.59 -23.14 44.03
C GLY A 701 -38.69 -21.96 43.60
N LYS A 702 -37.66 -22.24 42.80
CA LYS A 702 -36.74 -21.22 42.23
C LYS A 702 -36.30 -21.60 40.82
N TYR A 703 -36.07 -20.61 39.97
CA TYR A 703 -35.42 -20.82 38.67
C TYR A 703 -33.92 -21.04 38.84
N VAL A 704 -33.39 -22.04 38.16
CA VAL A 704 -31.97 -22.42 38.14
C VAL A 704 -31.37 -22.00 36.81
N SER A 705 -30.29 -21.23 36.88
CA SER A 705 -29.45 -20.87 35.74
C SER A 705 -28.41 -21.96 35.49
N PHE A 706 -28.02 -22.12 34.23
CA PHE A 706 -27.01 -23.08 33.81
C PHE A 706 -25.69 -22.35 33.53
N ALA A 707 -24.57 -23.01 33.77
CA ALA A 707 -23.25 -22.48 33.41
C ALA A 707 -22.96 -22.62 31.91
N TYR A 708 -23.62 -23.57 31.23
CA TYR A 708 -23.37 -23.93 29.84
C TYR A 708 -24.66 -24.08 29.04
N ASP A 709 -24.55 -23.82 27.75
CA ASP A 709 -25.62 -23.96 26.76
C ASP A 709 -25.12 -24.84 25.60
N GLU A 710 -26.04 -25.39 24.81
CA GLU A 710 -25.71 -26.10 23.58
C GLU A 710 -25.94 -25.19 22.38
N VAL A 711 -24.97 -25.19 21.46
CA VAL A 711 -25.10 -24.47 20.19
C VAL A 711 -24.98 -25.45 19.05
N LYS A 712 -25.93 -25.38 18.12
CA LYS A 712 -25.88 -26.17 16.89
C LYS A 712 -24.63 -25.80 16.07
N LEU A 713 -23.86 -26.81 15.68
CA LEU A 713 -22.76 -26.68 14.72
C LEU A 713 -23.33 -26.51 13.31
N GLY A 714 -22.94 -25.42 12.64
CA GLY A 714 -23.38 -25.08 11.28
C GLY A 714 -23.74 -23.61 11.11
N TYR A 715 -23.86 -23.16 9.86
CA TYR A 715 -24.17 -21.76 9.54
C TYR A 715 -25.64 -21.43 9.84
N SER A 716 -25.88 -20.57 10.83
CA SER A 716 -27.20 -19.96 11.05
C SER A 716 -27.25 -18.58 10.41
N TYR A 717 -28.13 -18.40 9.43
CA TYR A 717 -28.35 -17.10 8.76
C TYR A 717 -28.78 -16.00 9.75
N TRP A 718 -29.35 -16.37 10.90
CA TRP A 718 -29.97 -15.45 11.85
C TRP A 718 -29.17 -15.24 13.15
N HIS A 719 -28.26 -16.15 13.51
CA HIS A 719 -27.61 -16.13 14.82
C HIS A 719 -26.08 -16.00 14.79
N GLY A 720 -25.46 -15.94 13.59
CA GLY A 720 -24.01 -15.80 13.47
C GLY A 720 -23.24 -16.95 14.15
N GLU A 721 -21.92 -16.78 14.25
CA GLU A 721 -21.03 -17.70 14.96
C GLU A 721 -21.20 -17.53 16.48
N SER A 722 -21.34 -18.63 17.21
CA SER A 722 -21.43 -18.58 18.67
C SER A 722 -20.11 -18.97 19.31
N ARG A 723 -19.75 -18.27 20.39
CA ARG A 723 -18.57 -18.61 21.19
C ARG A 723 -18.79 -19.96 21.87
N ILE A 724 -17.84 -20.87 21.71
CA ILE A 724 -17.86 -22.19 22.33
C ILE A 724 -16.84 -22.28 23.47
N LYS A 725 -17.08 -23.22 24.39
CA LYS A 725 -16.15 -23.54 25.45
C LYS A 725 -15.12 -24.54 24.95
N THR A 726 -13.85 -24.26 25.24
CA THR A 726 -12.74 -25.16 24.94
C THR A 726 -12.16 -25.82 26.18
N PHE A 727 -11.58 -27.00 25.99
CA PHE A 727 -11.00 -27.85 27.03
C PHE A 727 -9.52 -28.12 26.72
N SER A 728 -8.73 -28.38 27.76
CA SER A 728 -7.29 -28.68 27.61
C SER A 728 -7.00 -30.18 27.53
N SER A 729 -7.95 -31.01 27.97
CA SER A 729 -7.86 -32.48 28.04
C SER A 729 -9.21 -33.12 28.34
N GLN A 730 -9.30 -34.44 28.15
CA GLN A 730 -10.46 -35.25 28.55
C GLN A 730 -10.77 -35.09 30.05
N ASP A 731 -9.76 -35.15 30.92
CA ASP A 731 -9.92 -34.96 32.38
C ASP A 731 -10.52 -33.58 32.73
N SER A 732 -10.12 -32.53 32.00
CA SER A 732 -10.71 -31.19 32.19
C SER A 732 -12.18 -31.13 31.78
N PHE A 733 -12.57 -31.87 30.74
CA PHE A 733 -13.95 -31.97 30.29
C PHE A 733 -14.80 -32.78 31.28
N ASP A 734 -14.34 -33.96 31.69
CA ASP A 734 -15.05 -34.85 32.60
C ASP A 734 -15.32 -34.17 33.96
N LYS A 735 -14.34 -33.42 34.48
CA LYS A 735 -14.49 -32.63 35.72
C LYS A 735 -15.58 -31.57 35.64
N VAL A 736 -15.77 -30.97 34.46
CA VAL A 736 -16.80 -29.95 34.21
C VAL A 736 -18.17 -30.63 34.11
N MET A 737 -18.27 -31.67 33.29
CA MET A 737 -19.54 -32.39 33.05
C MET A 737 -20.03 -33.20 34.26
N ALA A 738 -19.15 -33.55 35.20
CA ALA A 738 -19.55 -34.19 36.45
C ALA A 738 -20.28 -33.25 37.43
N LYS A 739 -20.15 -31.93 37.25
CA LYS A 739 -20.70 -30.91 38.16
C LYS A 739 -21.82 -30.10 37.55
N GLU A 740 -21.76 -29.89 36.25
CA GLU A 740 -22.62 -28.95 35.53
C GLU A 740 -23.44 -29.68 34.48
N MET A 741 -24.68 -29.24 34.27
CA MET A 741 -25.52 -29.67 33.16
C MET A 741 -25.45 -28.64 32.02
N VAL A 742 -25.61 -29.11 30.78
CA VAL A 742 -25.70 -28.24 29.59
C VAL A 742 -27.17 -27.96 29.31
N TYR A 743 -27.52 -26.68 29.23
CA TYR A 743 -28.87 -26.25 28.87
C TYR A 743 -29.19 -26.63 27.42
N GLN A 744 -30.42 -27.06 27.16
CA GLN A 744 -30.94 -27.29 25.81
C GLN A 744 -32.02 -26.28 25.50
N ASN A 745 -31.87 -25.55 24.40
CA ASN A 745 -32.91 -24.65 23.91
C ASN A 745 -34.19 -25.44 23.62
N ILE A 746 -35.36 -24.84 23.84
CA ILE A 746 -36.67 -25.49 23.67
C ILE A 746 -36.80 -26.17 22.30
N ILE A 747 -36.27 -25.55 21.25
CA ILE A 747 -36.31 -26.08 19.89
C ILE A 747 -35.46 -27.35 19.68
N TYR A 748 -34.49 -27.63 20.55
CA TYR A 748 -33.58 -28.78 20.45
C TYR A 748 -33.89 -29.90 21.45
N ARG A 749 -34.90 -29.71 22.30
CA ARG A 749 -35.33 -30.67 23.31
C ARG A 749 -36.06 -31.86 22.71
N LYS A 750 -36.09 -32.95 23.48
CA LYS A 750 -36.89 -34.14 23.19
C LYS A 750 -38.38 -33.88 23.42
N SER A 751 -38.73 -33.03 24.40
CA SER A 751 -40.10 -32.60 24.67
C SER A 751 -40.16 -31.12 25.06
N GLU A 752 -41.17 -30.43 24.54
CA GLU A 752 -41.45 -29.01 24.78
C GLU A 752 -42.50 -28.79 25.90
N LYS A 753 -42.97 -29.88 26.54
CA LYS A 753 -43.83 -29.81 27.73
C LYS A 753 -43.12 -29.07 28.87
N ASP A 754 -43.90 -28.57 29.83
CA ASP A 754 -43.39 -27.85 31.01
C ASP A 754 -42.23 -28.62 31.68
N CYS A 755 -41.02 -28.09 31.48
CA CYS A 755 -39.77 -28.69 31.93
C CYS A 755 -39.39 -28.08 33.28
N THR A 756 -39.31 -28.92 34.30
CA THR A 756 -38.85 -28.60 35.64
C THR A 756 -37.62 -29.45 35.96
N MET A 757 -36.91 -29.12 37.03
CA MET A 757 -35.75 -29.90 37.44
C MET A 757 -36.09 -31.36 37.81
N ALA A 758 -37.36 -31.65 38.12
CA ALA A 758 -37.84 -33.00 38.44
C ALA A 758 -37.99 -33.91 37.21
N ASN A 759 -38.36 -33.36 36.04
CA ASN A 759 -38.56 -34.10 34.80
C ASN A 759 -37.56 -33.74 33.69
N ILE A 760 -36.49 -33.01 34.03
CA ILE A 760 -35.53 -32.46 33.06
C ILE A 760 -34.91 -33.52 32.13
N GLN A 761 -34.72 -34.76 32.63
CA GLN A 761 -34.19 -35.88 31.84
C GLN A 761 -35.18 -36.44 30.81
N GLU A 762 -36.48 -36.20 31.00
CA GLU A 762 -37.52 -36.58 30.04
C GLU A 762 -37.69 -35.50 28.96
N CYS A 763 -37.41 -34.25 29.32
CA CYS A 763 -37.48 -33.10 28.42
C CYS A 763 -36.22 -32.93 27.58
N PHE A 764 -35.04 -33.02 28.18
CA PHE A 764 -33.76 -32.88 27.49
C PHE A 764 -33.41 -34.17 26.75
N GLY A 765 -32.87 -34.05 25.55
CA GLY A 765 -32.34 -35.19 24.80
C GLY A 765 -30.98 -35.63 25.37
N ASN A 766 -30.70 -36.93 25.36
CA ASN A 766 -29.36 -37.40 25.68
C ASN A 766 -28.38 -37.00 24.56
N ARG A 767 -27.23 -36.43 24.94
CA ARG A 767 -26.14 -36.08 24.03
C ARG A 767 -24.93 -36.94 24.35
N GLU A 768 -24.38 -37.59 23.33
CA GLU A 768 -23.09 -38.28 23.46
C GLU A 768 -21.98 -37.32 22.99
N TRP A 769 -21.23 -36.78 23.95
CA TRP A 769 -20.17 -35.80 23.71
C TRP A 769 -18.81 -36.47 23.54
N PHE A 770 -18.00 -35.95 22.62
CA PHE A 770 -16.60 -36.30 22.45
C PHE A 770 -15.76 -35.05 22.16
N LEU A 771 -14.47 -35.12 22.48
CA LEU A 771 -13.54 -34.03 22.22
C LEU A 771 -12.95 -34.15 20.81
N VAL A 772 -12.97 -33.04 20.07
CA VAL A 772 -12.25 -32.89 18.80
C VAL A 772 -11.13 -31.87 18.95
N ASP A 773 -10.01 -32.08 18.25
CA ASP A 773 -8.96 -31.07 18.17
C ASP A 773 -9.49 -29.86 17.39
N PHE A 774 -9.49 -28.70 18.02
CA PHE A 774 -10.03 -27.48 17.43
C PHE A 774 -9.32 -27.11 16.12
N PHE A 775 -8.02 -27.40 16.02
CA PHE A 775 -7.20 -27.04 14.86
C PHE A 775 -7.17 -28.11 13.75
N ASP A 776 -7.89 -29.23 13.91
CA ASP A 776 -8.11 -30.20 12.84
C ASP A 776 -9.27 -29.77 11.92
N TYR A 777 -9.06 -28.67 11.20
CA TYR A 777 -10.07 -28.10 10.29
C TYR A 777 -10.62 -29.10 9.27
N LYS A 778 -9.77 -30.00 8.76
CA LYS A 778 -10.17 -30.98 7.76
C LYS A 778 -11.09 -32.05 8.36
N GLY A 779 -10.72 -32.58 9.54
CA GLY A 779 -11.56 -33.52 10.27
C GLY A 779 -12.90 -32.89 10.68
N ASN A 780 -12.83 -31.69 11.25
CA ASN A 780 -14.00 -30.96 11.74
C ASN A 780 -15.00 -30.61 10.61
N ASN A 781 -14.51 -30.14 9.45
CA ASN A 781 -15.38 -29.85 8.30
C ASN A 781 -16.01 -31.11 7.70
N LYS A 782 -15.28 -32.24 7.67
CA LYS A 782 -15.83 -33.50 7.17
C LYS A 782 -17.00 -33.96 8.04
N MET A 783 -16.88 -33.84 9.36
CA MET A 783 -17.91 -34.18 10.32
C MET A 783 -19.19 -33.33 10.12
N ILE A 784 -19.04 -32.03 9.85
CA ILE A 784 -20.18 -31.15 9.51
C ILE A 784 -20.85 -31.59 8.20
N GLN A 785 -20.06 -31.89 7.17
CA GLN A 785 -20.57 -32.33 5.86
C GLN A 785 -21.32 -33.67 5.94
N GLU A 786 -20.91 -34.59 6.80
CA GLU A 786 -21.61 -35.86 7.02
C GLU A 786 -23.04 -35.62 7.52
N VAL A 787 -23.26 -34.67 8.42
CA VAL A 787 -24.60 -34.28 8.90
C VAL A 787 -25.43 -33.62 7.81
N GLU A 788 -24.82 -32.75 7.00
CA GLU A 788 -25.50 -32.14 5.86
C GLU A 788 -25.97 -33.17 4.84
N ASN A 789 -25.20 -34.24 4.64
CA ASN A 789 -25.58 -35.34 3.76
C ASN A 789 -26.70 -36.20 4.36
N MET A 790 -26.68 -36.49 5.66
CA MET A 790 -27.79 -37.16 6.36
C MET A 790 -29.12 -36.40 6.25
N ASN A 791 -29.08 -35.08 6.07
CA ASN A 791 -30.27 -34.25 5.87
C ASN A 791 -30.77 -34.17 4.42
N LYS A 792 -29.99 -34.67 3.45
CA LYS A 792 -30.37 -34.75 2.03
C LYS A 792 -31.00 -36.09 1.66
N GLU A 793 -30.68 -37.13 2.43
CA GLU A 793 -31.28 -38.46 2.38
C GLU A 793 -32.63 -38.48 3.11
#